data_AF-A0AAD5X4J1-F1
#
_entry.id   AF-A0AAD5X4J1-F1
#
_cell.length_a   1.000
_cell.length_b   1.000
_cell.length_c   1.000
_cell.angle_alpha   90.00
_cell.angle_beta   90.00
_cell.angle_gamma   90.00
#
_symmetry.space_group_name_H-M   'P 1'
#
loop_
_entity.id
_entity.type
_entity.pdbx_description
1 polymer ?
#
loop_
_entity_poly.entity_id
_entity_poly.type
_entity_poly.pdbx_seq_one_letter_code
_entity_poly.pdbx_strand_id
1 'polypeptide(L)'
;MRPIEETGIGALIIIALYMLLYICPYIERRLFRRNPSTNRMGSRLSREEMEVAFQDVRPGRLSRMGTVAKVAGGGGDVFRVKKVRRIGADGTAERFGGGERDGETDTVTPSNMDDTMERGATRMGGAGRSESSLHPLVQFVDSLSFIETTLPRPAPALTPPESPKETLAKRWTASPALLHVPSPNPQQPRQQEQAHLQDPFAEPAELLPPLAINQNSKAAVRTSSLLDNDTLQRLVTKSGQAAIHGTRAREEAPERVAASYYSYVPGQSEETSMFSEQEMKLMRVEEQYIAKMDDEMTIRPGDQVLVEVQYADGGCGAAKNSAYLKSLPTRSFASIADKKVALSTFEPNQYVNYQRIEDNLKIVRDRLGHPLTLAEKIVYGHLDNAKEQDIKRGSSYLKLRPDRVACQDATAQMALLQFMSAGLPTVAVPTTVHCDHLIEAQIGGEKDLARANEINKEVYDFLATCTAKYGIGFWKPGSGIIHQIILENYAFPGGLMIGTDSHTPNAGGLGMVAVGVGGADAVDVMANIPWELKCPKVIGVKLTGRLNGWTSPKDVILKVAGILTVKGGTGAIVEYYGPGVDSISCTGMATICNMGAEIGATTSLFPFNERMGDYLRATKRADIADYARSFRHNLTPDEGARYDQVIEIDLNTLEPHINGPFTPDLATPISKFAKTVEEKGWPAEMKVGLIGSCTNSSYEDMERAASLAKQALAAGVTAKAKFVITPGSEQIRATIARDGHVETFEKIGGVVLANACGPCIGQWDRQDVKKGEKNSIVTSYNRNFTGRNDANPATHAFVTSPDLVTAMVFSGDLRFNPLTDTLKTADGKDFKFEAPGGNELPPRGYDPGVDTYQAPPQNRASVNVAVDPQSNRLQLLTPFKPWNGKDYEDIPVLIKVLGKCTTDHISMAGPWLKYRGHLDNISNNMLIGAINIENNKANSVRNELNGEYAPVPAVARAYKAANIPWVVIGDENYGEGSSREHAALEVRHLGGVAVIVKSFARIHETNLKKQGMLPLTFANPADYEKIDPQDHVSILGLTTLSPGKPVTLRVHKKSTGKHVDITLNHTFNEGQISWFKAGSALNKMAKEAADRA
;
A
#
# COMPACT_ATOMS: atom_id res chain seq x y z
N MET A 1 29.73 -19.65 -53.20
CA MET A 1 29.44 -20.43 -54.44
C MET A 1 28.51 -19.60 -55.32
N ARG A 2 28.46 -19.86 -56.64
CA ARG A 2 27.58 -19.14 -57.60
C ARG A 2 26.18 -19.77 -57.70
N PRO A 3 25.20 -19.13 -58.38
CA PRO A 3 23.81 -19.09 -57.91
C PRO A 3 22.85 -20.03 -58.63
N ILE A 4 21.58 -19.98 -58.21
CA ILE A 4 20.41 -20.51 -58.92
C ILE A 4 19.48 -19.33 -59.24
N GLU A 5 19.34 -19.03 -60.53
CA GLU A 5 18.17 -18.39 -61.14
C GLU A 5 17.06 -19.47 -61.22
N GLU A 6 15.76 -19.22 -61.30
CA GLU A 6 15.03 -18.08 -61.83
C GLU A 6 13.54 -18.19 -61.40
N THR A 7 12.82 -17.07 -61.27
CA THR A 7 11.45 -16.82 -61.79
C THR A 7 10.84 -15.60 -61.10
N GLY A 8 10.57 -14.55 -61.87
CA GLY A 8 9.96 -13.33 -61.36
C GLY A 8 8.43 -13.42 -61.27
N ILE A 9 7.88 -12.79 -60.22
CA ILE A 9 6.56 -12.10 -60.17
C ILE A 9 6.39 -11.32 -58.83
N GLY A 10 7.34 -11.41 -57.87
CA GLY A 10 7.26 -10.70 -56.58
C GLY A 10 7.56 -9.19 -56.57
N ALA A 11 8.38 -8.68 -57.50
CA ALA A 11 8.96 -7.32 -57.39
C ALA A 11 7.99 -6.16 -57.70
N LEU A 12 6.88 -6.41 -58.41
CA LEU A 12 5.90 -5.38 -58.79
C LEU A 12 4.80 -5.17 -57.73
N ILE A 13 4.55 -6.14 -56.86
CA ILE A 13 3.53 -6.06 -55.81
C ILE A 13 4.07 -5.30 -54.58
N ILE A 14 5.36 -5.45 -54.27
CA ILE A 14 6.00 -4.78 -53.11
C ILE A 14 6.12 -3.26 -53.33
N ILE A 15 6.37 -2.81 -54.56
CA ILE A 15 6.42 -1.38 -54.91
C ILE A 15 5.02 -0.74 -54.89
N ALA A 16 3.98 -1.50 -55.28
CA ALA A 16 2.59 -1.03 -55.18
C ALA A 16 2.12 -0.89 -53.72
N LEU A 17 2.50 -1.82 -52.84
CA LEU A 17 2.18 -1.76 -51.41
C LEU A 17 2.92 -0.63 -50.67
N TYR A 18 4.16 -0.31 -51.05
CA TYR A 18 4.90 0.82 -50.47
C TYR A 18 4.34 2.20 -50.88
N MET A 19 3.75 2.32 -52.08
CA MET A 19 3.12 3.57 -52.54
C MET A 19 1.72 3.80 -51.96
N LEU A 20 1.03 2.74 -51.51
CA LEU A 20 -0.31 2.81 -50.90
C LEU A 20 -0.32 3.13 -49.39
N LEU A 21 0.82 3.04 -48.71
CA LEU A 21 0.95 3.32 -47.27
C LEU A 21 1.45 4.73 -46.92
N TYR A 22 1.64 5.62 -47.91
CA TYR A 22 2.17 6.98 -47.68
C TYR A 22 1.29 8.13 -48.20
N ILE A 23 0.08 7.87 -48.69
CA ILE A 23 -0.88 8.91 -49.14
C ILE A 23 -2.28 8.65 -48.57
N CYS A 24 -2.45 8.90 -47.28
CA CYS A 24 -3.74 9.23 -46.65
C CYS A 24 -3.50 9.91 -45.28
N PRO A 25 -3.40 11.24 -45.28
CA PRO A 25 -4.35 12.01 -44.46
C PRO A 25 -4.84 13.26 -45.20
N TYR A 26 -5.68 13.10 -46.22
CA TYR A 26 -6.39 14.22 -46.84
C TYR A 26 -7.70 13.74 -47.47
N ILE A 27 -8.77 14.54 -47.28
CA ILE A 27 -10.18 14.32 -47.67
C ILE A 27 -11.08 13.78 -46.54
N GLU A 28 -11.38 14.65 -45.57
CA GLU A 28 -12.78 14.84 -45.13
C GLU A 28 -13.06 16.28 -44.65
N ARG A 29 -12.54 17.28 -45.39
CA ARG A 29 -12.91 18.69 -45.23
C ARG A 29 -12.88 19.45 -46.56
N ARG A 30 -13.91 19.26 -47.42
CA ARG A 30 -14.30 20.24 -48.47
C ARG A 30 -15.61 19.90 -49.18
N LEU A 31 -16.73 20.07 -48.49
CA LEU A 31 -17.97 20.54 -49.12
C LEU A 31 -18.46 21.78 -48.36
N PHE A 32 -19.05 22.71 -49.10
CA PHE A 32 -19.61 24.01 -48.66
C PHE A 32 -18.64 25.08 -48.10
N ARG A 33 -18.17 25.94 -49.02
CA ARG A 33 -18.03 27.39 -48.78
C ARG A 33 -18.34 28.20 -50.04
N ARG A 34 -19.42 28.99 -50.01
CA ARG A 34 -19.46 30.42 -50.38
C ARG A 34 -20.85 31.03 -50.14
N ASN A 35 -20.97 31.82 -49.06
CA ASN A 35 -21.31 33.26 -48.98
C ASN A 35 -22.25 33.92 -50.03
N PRO A 36 -22.90 35.09 -49.75
CA PRO A 36 -22.72 35.98 -48.57
C PRO A 36 -23.98 36.73 -47.99
N SER A 37 -23.73 37.46 -46.88
CA SER A 37 -24.12 38.88 -46.64
C SER A 37 -25.20 39.28 -45.58
N THR A 38 -24.87 40.41 -44.92
CA THR A 38 -25.71 41.40 -44.20
C THR A 38 -26.01 41.31 -42.69
N ASN A 39 -25.50 42.35 -42.00
CA ASN A 39 -26.14 43.22 -40.98
C ASN A 39 -26.42 42.83 -39.50
N ARG A 40 -25.63 43.50 -38.63
CA ARG A 40 -26.03 44.49 -37.58
C ARG A 40 -27.03 44.14 -36.46
N MET A 41 -26.57 44.44 -35.22
CA MET A 41 -27.36 44.77 -33.99
C MET A 41 -28.28 43.64 -33.46
N GLY A 42 -28.59 43.53 -32.17
CA GLY A 42 -28.19 44.25 -30.96
C GLY A 42 -29.02 43.78 -29.75
N SER A 43 -28.67 44.23 -28.53
CA SER A 43 -29.52 44.28 -27.32
C SER A 43 -30.29 43.04 -26.78
N ARG A 44 -29.88 42.59 -25.58
CA ARG A 44 -30.64 42.53 -24.29
C ARG A 44 -31.99 41.78 -24.16
N LEU A 45 -32.19 41.19 -22.96
CA LEU A 45 -33.44 40.66 -22.34
C LEU A 45 -33.95 39.32 -22.91
N SER A 46 -34.73 38.47 -22.22
CA SER A 46 -34.91 38.17 -20.77
C SER A 46 -35.67 36.82 -20.64
N ARG A 47 -36.00 36.36 -19.42
CA ARG A 47 -36.85 35.17 -19.16
C ARG A 47 -38.32 35.36 -19.62
N GLU A 48 -39.01 34.23 -19.77
CA GLU A 48 -40.48 34.03 -19.67
C GLU A 48 -41.34 34.68 -20.82
N GLU A 49 -42.43 34.10 -21.37
CA GLU A 49 -43.32 32.97 -21.02
C GLU A 49 -43.90 32.25 -22.29
N MET A 50 -44.52 31.07 -22.11
CA MET A 50 -45.73 30.49 -22.77
C MET A 50 -45.72 28.95 -22.57
N GLU A 51 -46.75 28.22 -22.12
CA GLU A 51 -48.17 28.52 -21.81
C GLU A 51 -48.66 27.73 -20.55
N VAL A 52 -49.85 28.07 -20.04
CA VAL A 52 -50.49 27.57 -18.79
C VAL A 52 -51.80 26.84 -19.17
N ALA A 53 -52.18 25.68 -18.60
CA ALA A 53 -52.91 25.43 -17.33
C ALA A 53 -53.25 23.91 -17.17
N PHE A 54 -54.09 23.35 -16.27
CA PHE A 54 -54.94 23.81 -15.15
C PHE A 54 -55.14 22.63 -14.13
N GLN A 55 -54.73 22.81 -12.85
CA GLN A 55 -55.41 22.46 -11.57
C GLN A 55 -56.04 21.06 -11.24
N ASP A 56 -56.19 20.58 -9.98
CA ASP A 56 -55.55 20.82 -8.64
C ASP A 56 -56.10 19.85 -7.52
N VAL A 57 -55.52 19.88 -6.31
CA VAL A 57 -55.99 19.47 -4.93
C VAL A 57 -56.15 17.97 -4.49
N ARG A 58 -55.09 17.46 -3.82
CA ARG A 58 -54.93 17.06 -2.37
C ARG A 58 -55.96 16.22 -1.53
N PRO A 59 -55.56 15.64 -0.34
CA PRO A 59 -56.07 14.34 0.16
C PRO A 59 -56.74 14.28 1.57
N GLY A 60 -57.29 13.11 1.98
CA GLY A 60 -57.30 12.67 3.41
C GLY A 60 -58.38 11.69 3.96
N ARG A 61 -57.91 10.68 4.73
CA ARG A 61 -58.47 10.02 5.97
C ARG A 61 -59.78 9.16 6.01
N LEU A 62 -59.66 8.05 6.79
CA LEU A 62 -60.69 7.32 7.62
C LEU A 62 -61.83 6.57 6.89
N SER A 63 -62.46 5.47 7.36
CA SER A 63 -62.21 4.49 8.46
C SER A 63 -63.23 3.31 8.52
N ARG A 64 -62.83 2.15 9.10
CA ARG A 64 -63.61 1.15 9.91
C ARG A 64 -64.60 0.11 9.29
N MET A 65 -64.46 -1.13 9.83
CA MET A 65 -65.46 -2.23 10.06
C MET A 65 -66.08 -2.91 8.80
N GLY A 66 -66.32 -4.23 8.70
CA GLY A 66 -66.20 -5.42 9.59
C GLY A 66 -66.72 -6.69 8.85
N THR A 67 -66.91 -7.92 9.36
CA THR A 67 -66.62 -8.61 10.65
C THR A 67 -66.83 -10.15 10.50
N VAL A 68 -65.84 -10.99 10.89
CA VAL A 68 -65.90 -12.45 11.25
C VAL A 68 -66.54 -13.51 10.31
N ALA A 69 -65.73 -14.52 9.94
CA ALA A 69 -66.07 -15.96 10.04
C ALA A 69 -64.79 -16.81 10.13
N LYS A 70 -64.81 -17.93 10.87
CA LYS A 70 -63.64 -18.82 11.10
C LYS A 70 -64.10 -20.28 11.03
N VAL A 71 -63.55 -21.07 10.11
CA VAL A 71 -63.64 -22.54 10.12
C VAL A 71 -62.26 -23.12 9.77
N ALA A 72 -61.87 -24.17 10.48
CA ALA A 72 -60.59 -24.85 10.30
C ALA A 72 -60.76 -26.07 9.37
N GLY A 73 -59.68 -26.46 8.69
CA GLY A 73 -59.58 -27.69 7.91
C GLY A 73 -58.18 -27.77 7.33
N GLY A 74 -57.44 -28.85 7.61
CA GLY A 74 -56.06 -28.99 7.19
C GLY A 74 -55.92 -29.22 5.68
N GLY A 75 -54.91 -28.59 5.08
CA GLY A 75 -54.32 -29.01 3.82
C GLY A 75 -52.85 -29.31 4.08
N GLY A 76 -52.39 -30.52 3.76
CA GLY A 76 -50.97 -30.79 3.59
C GLY A 76 -50.55 -30.39 2.18
N ASP A 77 -49.35 -29.84 2.04
CA ASP A 77 -48.81 -29.35 0.77
C ASP A 77 -48.69 -30.52 -0.24
N VAL A 78 -49.46 -30.49 -1.34
CA VAL A 78 -49.43 -31.52 -2.40
C VAL A 78 -48.67 -30.99 -3.62
N PHE A 79 -47.61 -31.69 -3.99
CA PHE A 79 -46.76 -31.39 -5.16
C PHE A 79 -47.10 -32.31 -6.33
N ARG A 80 -47.11 -31.78 -7.55
CA ARG A 80 -47.27 -32.56 -8.80
C ARG A 80 -46.07 -32.38 -9.72
N VAL A 81 -45.42 -33.48 -10.09
CA VAL A 81 -44.40 -33.50 -11.16
C VAL A 81 -45.12 -33.33 -12.51
N LYS A 82 -44.67 -32.35 -13.29
CA LYS A 82 -45.30 -31.92 -14.56
C LYS A 82 -44.50 -32.35 -15.78
N LYS A 83 -43.18 -32.49 -15.63
CA LYS A 83 -42.27 -32.89 -16.70
C LYS A 83 -40.95 -33.40 -16.16
N VAL A 84 -40.37 -34.38 -16.85
CA VAL A 84 -38.97 -34.77 -16.69
C VAL A 84 -38.29 -34.74 -18.06
N ARG A 85 -37.02 -34.34 -18.11
CA ARG A 85 -36.17 -34.46 -19.30
C ARG A 85 -34.77 -34.93 -18.91
N ARG A 86 -34.20 -35.79 -19.75
CA ARG A 86 -32.78 -36.13 -19.76
C ARG A 86 -32.07 -35.24 -20.78
N ILE A 87 -30.92 -34.70 -20.40
CA ILE A 87 -29.96 -34.06 -21.30
C ILE A 87 -28.72 -34.95 -21.28
N GLY A 88 -28.39 -35.53 -22.43
CA GLY A 88 -27.18 -36.33 -22.57
C GLY A 88 -25.93 -35.48 -22.46
N ALA A 89 -24.80 -36.09 -22.09
CA ALA A 89 -23.50 -35.40 -22.00
C ALA A 89 -23.02 -34.76 -23.33
N ASP A 90 -23.64 -35.09 -24.47
CA ASP A 90 -23.41 -34.49 -25.79
C ASP A 90 -24.31 -33.28 -26.10
N GLY A 91 -25.19 -32.88 -25.17
CA GLY A 91 -26.15 -31.79 -25.31
C GLY A 91 -27.46 -32.15 -26.01
N THR A 92 -27.68 -33.42 -26.37
CA THR A 92 -28.97 -33.85 -26.93
C THR A 92 -30.04 -33.97 -25.84
N ALA A 93 -31.27 -33.55 -26.14
CA ALA A 93 -32.36 -33.49 -25.16
C ALA A 93 -33.60 -34.25 -25.65
N GLU A 94 -33.89 -35.39 -25.04
CA GLU A 94 -35.07 -36.19 -25.34
C GLU A 94 -36.27 -35.77 -24.49
N ARG A 95 -37.48 -35.80 -25.08
CA ARG A 95 -38.75 -35.60 -24.39
C ARG A 95 -39.47 -36.93 -24.27
N PHE A 96 -39.61 -37.43 -23.04
CA PHE A 96 -40.57 -38.48 -22.74
C PHE A 96 -41.94 -37.85 -22.43
N GLY A 97 -42.98 -38.38 -23.07
CA GLY A 97 -44.36 -38.00 -22.86
C GLY A 97 -45.22 -39.24 -22.64
N GLY A 98 -45.64 -39.46 -21.39
CA GLY A 98 -46.68 -40.43 -21.04
C GLY A 98 -48.02 -39.72 -20.94
N GLY A 99 -49.02 -40.18 -21.68
CA GLY A 99 -50.39 -39.69 -21.59
C GLY A 99 -51.13 -40.22 -20.37
N GLU A 100 -52.31 -39.66 -20.12
CA GLU A 100 -53.19 -40.01 -19.00
C GLU A 100 -53.47 -41.52 -18.91
N ARG A 101 -53.37 -42.06 -17.69
CA ARG A 101 -54.20 -43.15 -17.22
C ARG A 101 -54.52 -42.93 -15.75
N ASP A 102 -55.80 -42.96 -15.43
CA ASP A 102 -56.32 -42.80 -14.07
C ASP A 102 -55.96 -44.00 -13.19
N GLY A 103 -55.66 -43.76 -11.92
CA GLY A 103 -55.49 -44.81 -10.92
C GLY A 103 -54.54 -44.46 -9.80
N GLU A 104 -55.08 -44.43 -8.58
CA GLU A 104 -54.40 -44.49 -7.27
C GLU A 104 -53.50 -43.31 -6.85
N THR A 105 -53.86 -42.76 -5.68
CA THR A 105 -53.17 -41.69 -4.96
C THR A 105 -52.37 -42.27 -3.79
N ASP A 106 -51.05 -42.31 -3.90
CA ASP A 106 -50.18 -42.60 -2.75
C ASP A 106 -49.77 -41.29 -2.05
N THR A 107 -50.40 -41.02 -0.90
CA THR A 107 -50.00 -39.95 0.02
C THR A 107 -49.22 -40.54 1.19
N VAL A 108 -48.00 -40.05 1.44
CA VAL A 108 -47.19 -40.43 2.61
C VAL A 108 -46.95 -39.20 3.50
N THR A 109 -47.29 -39.32 4.78
CA THR A 109 -47.02 -38.31 5.82
C THR A 109 -45.93 -38.79 6.80
N PRO A 110 -45.06 -37.92 7.32
CA PRO A 110 -44.01 -38.33 8.26
C PRO A 110 -44.49 -38.35 9.72
N SER A 111 -44.07 -39.35 10.50
CA SER A 111 -44.27 -39.44 11.95
C SER A 111 -42.94 -39.70 12.69
N ASN A 112 -42.73 -39.00 13.81
CA ASN A 112 -41.54 -39.08 14.66
C ASN A 112 -41.46 -40.39 15.46
N MET A 113 -40.25 -40.84 15.83
CA MET A 113 -39.86 -41.18 17.21
C MET A 113 -38.35 -41.51 17.38
N ASP A 114 -37.86 -41.33 18.61
CA ASP A 114 -36.52 -41.66 19.12
C ASP A 114 -36.36 -43.15 19.52
N ASP A 115 -35.13 -43.51 19.92
CA ASP A 115 -34.71 -44.68 20.74
C ASP A 115 -34.90 -46.11 20.19
N THR A 116 -33.79 -46.82 19.92
CA THR A 116 -33.25 -47.88 20.82
C THR A 116 -32.00 -48.64 20.31
N MET A 117 -31.01 -48.75 21.20
CA MET A 117 -30.14 -49.90 21.54
C MET A 117 -29.66 -51.00 20.54
N GLU A 118 -28.33 -51.19 20.59
CA GLU A 118 -27.58 -52.46 20.83
C GLU A 118 -27.20 -53.49 19.73
N ARG A 119 -25.91 -53.89 19.83
CA ARG A 119 -25.25 -55.20 19.52
C ARG A 119 -25.06 -55.66 18.06
N GLY A 120 -23.83 -56.08 17.76
CA GLY A 120 -23.53 -56.90 16.57
C GLY A 120 -22.04 -57.02 16.20
N ALA A 121 -21.24 -57.74 16.99
CA ALA A 121 -19.82 -57.99 16.66
C ALA A 121 -19.57 -59.41 16.14
N THR A 122 -18.96 -59.56 14.95
CA THR A 122 -18.13 -60.71 14.48
C THR A 122 -17.52 -60.34 13.10
N ARG A 123 -16.20 -60.31 12.87
CA ARG A 123 -15.20 -61.40 12.70
C ARG A 123 -15.26 -62.14 11.35
N MET A 124 -14.07 -62.56 10.87
CA MET A 124 -13.75 -63.29 9.61
C MET A 124 -13.70 -62.36 8.37
N GLY A 125 -12.63 -62.26 7.58
CA GLY A 125 -11.29 -62.83 7.66
C GLY A 125 -11.08 -64.10 6.81
N GLY A 126 -10.32 -63.98 5.70
CA GLY A 126 -9.62 -65.13 5.10
C GLY A 126 -9.62 -65.24 3.56
N ALA A 127 -8.41 -65.10 2.98
CA ALA A 127 -7.89 -65.71 1.74
C ALA A 127 -8.52 -65.39 0.34
N GLY A 128 -7.72 -65.23 -0.74
CA GLY A 128 -6.25 -65.07 -0.78
C GLY A 128 -5.56 -65.36 -2.13
N ARG A 129 -4.25 -65.03 -2.18
CA ARG A 129 -3.18 -65.49 -3.12
C ARG A 129 -3.31 -65.04 -4.60
N SER A 130 -2.22 -64.93 -5.39
CA SER A 130 -0.83 -65.42 -5.25
C SER A 130 0.25 -64.52 -5.90
N GLU A 131 1.39 -64.36 -5.20
CA GLU A 131 2.81 -64.51 -5.66
C GLU A 131 3.41 -63.57 -6.73
N SER A 132 4.72 -63.24 -6.76
CA SER A 132 5.91 -63.97 -6.26
C SER A 132 7.13 -63.11 -5.80
N SER A 133 7.75 -63.49 -4.66
CA SER A 133 9.21 -63.53 -4.29
C SER A 133 10.20 -62.40 -4.70
N LEU A 134 11.13 -61.89 -3.85
CA LEU A 134 12.18 -62.60 -3.07
C LEU A 134 12.66 -61.84 -1.79
N HIS A 135 13.30 -62.57 -0.84
CA HIS A 135 13.94 -62.13 0.45
C HIS A 135 15.45 -62.59 0.46
N PRO A 136 16.32 -62.51 1.51
CA PRO A 136 16.20 -62.30 2.99
C PRO A 136 17.02 -61.07 3.55
N LEU A 137 16.75 -60.42 4.70
CA LEU A 137 16.87 -60.76 6.16
C LEU A 137 18.31 -60.97 6.74
N VAL A 138 18.71 -60.19 7.76
CA VAL A 138 19.43 -60.56 9.03
C VAL A 138 19.71 -59.32 9.95
N GLN A 139 20.09 -59.58 11.21
CA GLN A 139 20.10 -58.75 12.44
C GLN A 139 21.43 -58.03 12.85
N PHE A 140 21.30 -57.11 13.83
CA PHE A 140 22.19 -56.83 14.99
C PHE A 140 23.42 -55.86 14.95
N VAL A 141 23.44 -54.98 15.98
CA VAL A 141 24.58 -54.47 16.82
C VAL A 141 25.47 -53.29 16.36
N ASP A 142 25.92 -52.56 17.39
CA ASP A 142 26.67 -51.29 17.44
C ASP A 142 28.08 -51.25 16.82
N SER A 143 28.43 -50.00 16.44
CA SER A 143 29.75 -49.35 16.61
C SER A 143 30.90 -49.61 15.62
N LEU A 144 31.33 -48.47 15.04
CA LEU A 144 32.70 -48.01 14.78
C LEU A 144 33.53 -48.47 13.55
N SER A 145 34.07 -47.41 12.91
CA SER A 145 35.41 -47.24 12.30
C SER A 145 35.73 -47.61 10.83
N PHE A 146 36.01 -46.54 10.06
CA PHE A 146 37.05 -46.34 9.03
C PHE A 146 37.07 -47.16 7.72
N ILE A 147 37.15 -46.44 6.58
CA ILE A 147 38.41 -46.13 5.88
C ILE A 147 38.19 -44.99 4.85
N GLU A 148 39.04 -43.96 4.90
CA GLU A 148 39.27 -42.98 3.82
C GLU A 148 40.53 -43.37 3.02
N THR A 149 40.67 -42.89 1.77
CA THR A 149 41.95 -42.51 1.09
C THR A 149 41.66 -42.15 -0.38
N THR A 150 42.27 -41.17 -1.06
CA THR A 150 43.26 -40.12 -0.69
C THR A 150 43.35 -39.07 -1.82
N LEU A 151 43.74 -37.82 -1.50
CA LEU A 151 44.81 -36.98 -2.13
C LEU A 151 44.65 -35.47 -1.76
N PRO A 152 45.71 -34.64 -1.72
CA PRO A 152 46.22 -34.22 -0.40
C PRO A 152 46.29 -32.70 -0.11
N ARG A 153 46.61 -32.37 1.15
CA ARG A 153 46.84 -31.02 1.74
C ARG A 153 48.34 -30.65 1.81
N PRO A 154 48.66 -29.44 2.29
CA PRO A 154 49.73 -29.25 3.28
C PRO A 154 49.27 -28.71 4.65
N ALA A 155 50.11 -28.94 5.66
CA ALA A 155 49.89 -28.97 7.11
C ALA A 155 49.46 -27.67 7.85
N PRO A 156 48.86 -27.82 9.06
CA PRO A 156 48.79 -26.79 10.10
C PRO A 156 49.65 -27.11 11.35
N ALA A 157 50.26 -26.09 11.98
CA ALA A 157 50.53 -26.03 13.42
C ALA A 157 51.12 -24.66 13.82
N LEU A 158 50.53 -23.98 14.81
CA LEU A 158 51.20 -23.56 16.05
C LEU A 158 50.22 -22.82 17.00
N THR A 159 50.50 -22.94 18.29
CA THR A 159 49.68 -22.50 19.45
C THR A 159 49.76 -20.99 19.72
N PRO A 160 48.79 -20.41 20.45
CA PRO A 160 48.81 -19.00 20.83
C PRO A 160 49.90 -18.71 21.88
N PRO A 161 50.62 -17.57 21.80
CA PRO A 161 51.52 -17.16 22.86
C PRO A 161 50.76 -16.55 24.04
N GLU A 162 51.08 -17.03 25.25
CA GLU A 162 50.64 -16.46 26.51
C GLU A 162 51.27 -15.08 26.78
N SER A 163 50.65 -14.33 27.69
CA SER A 163 51.16 -13.05 28.19
C SER A 163 52.42 -13.20 29.05
N PRO A 164 53.48 -12.40 28.83
CA PRO A 164 54.47 -12.12 29.86
C PRO A 164 53.94 -11.04 30.82
N LYS A 165 53.77 -11.40 32.10
CA LYS A 165 53.75 -10.43 33.20
C LYS A 165 55.18 -10.21 33.71
N GLU A 166 55.36 -9.10 34.44
CA GLU A 166 56.56 -8.73 35.22
C GLU A 166 57.78 -8.30 34.36
N THR A 167 58.56 -7.28 34.71
CA THR A 167 58.58 -6.43 35.92
C THR A 167 59.15 -5.05 35.58
N LEU A 168 58.55 -3.97 36.10
CA LEU A 168 59.29 -2.87 36.75
C LEU A 168 58.31 -1.93 37.46
N ALA A 169 58.70 -1.49 38.66
CA ALA A 169 57.82 -0.84 39.62
C ALA A 169 58.22 0.61 39.89
N LYS A 170 57.31 1.35 40.55
CA LYS A 170 57.51 2.67 41.21
C LYS A 170 57.72 3.83 40.21
N ARG A 171 57.06 4.98 40.34
CA ARG A 171 56.11 5.56 41.33
C ARG A 171 54.91 6.13 40.55
N TRP A 172 53.92 6.69 41.24
CA TRP A 172 53.39 8.06 41.03
C TRP A 172 52.40 8.33 42.18
N THR A 173 52.42 9.54 42.72
CA THR A 173 51.64 9.96 43.89
C THR A 173 51.14 11.39 43.71
N ALA A 174 49.99 11.66 44.33
CA ALA A 174 49.38 12.98 44.57
C ALA A 174 48.42 13.54 43.51
N SER A 175 47.24 13.90 44.05
CA SER A 175 46.24 14.87 43.59
C SER A 175 46.39 16.13 44.49
N PRO A 176 45.53 17.18 44.41
CA PRO A 176 44.97 17.92 43.26
C PRO A 176 45.20 19.46 43.43
N ALA A 177 44.74 20.32 42.50
CA ALA A 177 44.03 21.60 42.80
C ALA A 177 43.79 22.55 41.59
N LEU A 178 42.76 23.38 41.77
CA LEU A 178 42.22 24.52 41.00
C LEU A 178 43.23 25.61 40.55
N LEU A 179 42.84 26.43 39.56
CA LEU A 179 43.42 27.75 39.29
C LEU A 179 42.38 28.78 38.78
N HIS A 180 42.67 30.07 38.98
CA HIS A 180 41.78 31.22 38.73
C HIS A 180 42.55 32.37 38.00
N VAL A 181 41.81 33.38 37.52
CA VAL A 181 42.25 34.46 36.57
C VAL A 181 43.13 35.56 37.23
N PRO A 182 43.80 36.47 36.49
CA PRO A 182 43.16 37.75 36.04
C PRO A 182 43.64 38.36 34.69
N SER A 183 43.00 39.48 34.28
CA SER A 183 43.23 40.30 33.05
C SER A 183 43.99 41.63 33.36
N PRO A 184 44.46 42.46 32.39
CA PRO A 184 43.63 43.59 31.86
C PRO A 184 43.93 44.11 30.41
N ASN A 185 43.16 45.13 29.97
CA ASN A 185 43.21 45.93 28.71
C ASN A 185 43.95 47.31 28.96
N PRO A 186 43.98 48.40 28.12
CA PRO A 186 43.67 48.65 26.68
C PRO A 186 44.66 49.59 25.89
N GLN A 187 44.46 49.84 24.57
CA GLN A 187 44.66 51.15 23.89
C GLN A 187 44.20 51.21 22.38
N GLN A 188 43.95 52.42 21.86
CA GLN A 188 43.45 52.83 20.50
C GLN A 188 44.35 54.01 19.96
N PRO A 189 44.26 54.62 18.72
CA PRO A 189 43.06 54.83 17.86
C PRO A 189 43.20 54.97 16.29
N ARG A 190 42.05 55.09 15.56
CA ARG A 190 41.78 55.83 14.27
C ARG A 190 42.44 55.33 12.93
N GLN A 191 41.87 55.48 11.71
CA GLN A 191 40.60 56.06 11.17
C GLN A 191 40.28 55.58 9.72
N GLN A 192 38.98 55.53 9.32
CA GLN A 192 38.39 55.57 7.93
C GLN A 192 38.80 54.49 6.88
N GLU A 193 37.97 54.05 5.90
CA GLU A 193 36.56 54.31 5.52
C GLU A 193 35.98 53.14 4.66
N GLN A 194 34.64 52.95 4.66
CA GLN A 194 33.73 52.30 3.66
C GLN A 194 34.20 51.16 2.72
N ALA A 195 33.39 50.14 2.35
CA ALA A 195 32.11 49.60 2.82
C ALA A 195 31.83 48.27 2.08
N HIS A 196 31.29 47.22 2.74
CA HIS A 196 30.72 46.04 2.06
C HIS A 196 29.64 45.33 2.90
N LEU A 197 28.76 44.59 2.22
CA LEU A 197 27.59 43.89 2.77
C LEU A 197 27.95 42.51 3.36
N GLN A 198 27.26 42.15 4.45
CA GLN A 198 27.10 40.79 5.00
C GLN A 198 25.61 40.66 5.39
N ASP A 199 24.87 39.62 4.99
CA ASP A 199 24.96 38.21 5.41
C ASP A 199 24.59 38.00 6.89
N PRO A 200 23.42 37.39 7.18
CA PRO A 200 23.07 36.96 8.53
C PRO A 200 22.79 35.44 8.62
N PHE A 201 23.57 34.70 9.43
CA PHE A 201 23.04 33.79 10.47
C PHE A 201 24.13 33.19 11.36
N ALA A 202 24.23 33.65 12.62
CA ALA A 202 24.51 32.90 13.87
C ALA A 202 24.88 33.91 15.00
N GLU A 203 24.08 34.16 16.05
CA GLU A 203 23.65 33.37 17.24
C GLU A 203 24.37 33.89 18.56
N PRO A 204 24.00 33.50 19.81
CA PRO A 204 23.38 34.45 20.75
C PRO A 204 24.12 34.67 22.10
N ALA A 205 23.62 35.60 22.95
CA ALA A 205 24.02 35.76 24.37
C ALA A 205 22.93 36.45 25.25
N GLU A 206 23.02 36.31 26.59
CA GLU A 206 21.92 36.48 27.55
C GLU A 206 21.95 37.72 28.50
N LEU A 207 20.75 38.12 28.95
CA LEU A 207 20.29 38.52 30.32
C LEU A 207 20.84 39.70 31.17
N LEU A 208 19.89 40.21 32.00
CA LEU A 208 19.95 40.94 33.31
C LEU A 208 19.39 42.41 33.31
N PRO A 209 18.87 42.95 34.45
CA PRO A 209 17.47 42.74 34.87
C PRO A 209 16.73 44.07 35.30
N PRO A 210 15.92 44.15 36.39
CA PRO A 210 14.52 44.57 36.30
C PRO A 210 14.22 46.01 36.79
N LEU A 211 13.02 46.51 36.47
CA LEU A 211 12.44 47.70 37.10
C LEU A 211 11.09 47.38 37.76
N ALA A 212 11.01 47.67 39.06
CA ALA A 212 9.77 47.66 39.82
C ALA A 212 9.44 49.09 40.27
N ILE A 213 8.18 49.49 40.14
CA ILE A 213 7.60 50.62 40.87
C ILE A 213 6.35 50.12 41.58
N ASN A 214 6.21 50.55 42.84
CA ASN A 214 5.21 50.10 43.79
C ASN A 214 4.57 51.35 44.40
N GLN A 215 3.23 51.40 44.53
CA GLN A 215 2.55 51.60 45.83
C GLN A 215 1.05 52.00 45.74
N ASN A 216 0.31 51.43 46.70
CA ASN A 216 -0.88 51.96 47.39
C ASN A 216 -2.20 52.17 46.64
N SER A 217 -3.17 51.29 46.94
CA SER A 217 -4.31 51.70 47.77
C SER A 217 -4.85 50.53 48.61
N LYS A 218 -5.29 50.81 49.84
CA LYS A 218 -5.95 49.89 50.78
C LYS A 218 -7.23 50.53 51.30
N ALA A 219 -8.38 49.85 51.18
CA ALA A 219 -9.55 49.86 52.08
C ALA A 219 -10.72 49.19 51.31
N ALA A 220 -11.19 47.99 51.64
CA ALA A 220 -11.93 47.60 52.84
C ALA A 220 -13.41 48.05 52.85
N VAL A 221 -14.29 47.20 52.32
CA VAL A 221 -15.70 47.07 52.76
C VAL A 221 -15.95 45.58 53.07
N ARG A 222 -16.76 45.31 54.10
CA ARG A 222 -17.00 43.99 54.73
C ARG A 222 -18.36 43.39 54.33
N THR A 223 -18.49 42.06 54.50
CA THR A 223 -19.74 41.27 54.76
C THR A 223 -20.82 41.29 53.65
N SER A 224 -21.64 40.26 53.38
CA SER A 224 -21.77 38.82 53.74
C SER A 224 -22.71 38.18 52.66
N SER A 225 -23.09 36.89 52.59
CA SER A 225 -23.03 35.68 53.45
C SER A 225 -23.00 34.44 52.51
N LEU A 226 -22.31 33.34 52.85
CA LEU A 226 -22.86 32.10 53.44
C LEU A 226 -24.26 31.67 52.97
N LEU A 227 -24.32 30.56 52.20
CA LEU A 227 -25.01 29.33 52.63
C LEU A 227 -24.52 28.12 51.81
N ASP A 228 -24.60 26.94 52.42
CA ASP A 228 -24.03 25.69 51.94
C ASP A 228 -25.07 24.55 51.98
N ASN A 229 -24.83 23.52 51.17
CA ASN A 229 -25.26 22.12 51.25
C ASN A 229 -26.68 21.68 51.77
N ASP A 230 -27.32 20.94 50.86
CA ASP A 230 -27.92 19.60 51.05
C ASP A 230 -29.35 19.38 51.61
N THR A 231 -29.90 18.25 51.16
CA THR A 231 -31.12 17.53 51.61
C THR A 231 -32.51 18.08 51.23
N LEU A 232 -33.13 17.47 50.20
CA LEU A 232 -34.56 17.12 50.24
C LEU A 232 -34.92 15.96 49.28
N GLN A 233 -34.86 14.73 49.79
CA GLN A 233 -35.63 13.62 49.23
C GLN A 233 -37.11 13.77 49.60
N ARG A 234 -38.04 13.46 48.67
CA ARG A 234 -39.17 12.51 48.86
C ARG A 234 -40.18 12.52 47.70
N LEU A 235 -40.77 11.34 47.45
CA LEU A 235 -41.85 11.03 46.48
C LEU A 235 -41.38 11.11 45.02
N VAL A 236 -41.57 10.09 44.16
CA VAL A 236 -42.73 9.20 44.00
C VAL A 236 -42.35 7.71 44.03
N THR A 237 -43.29 6.83 44.41
CA THR A 237 -43.15 5.36 44.30
C THR A 237 -44.46 4.70 43.84
N LYS A 238 -44.34 3.57 43.11
CA LYS A 238 -45.33 2.51 42.83
C LYS A 238 -46.50 2.76 41.86
N SER A 239 -46.38 2.15 40.67
CA SER A 239 -47.30 1.19 40.01
C SER A 239 -46.71 0.86 38.63
N GLY A 240 -46.90 -0.29 37.96
CA GLY A 240 -47.58 -1.56 38.24
C GLY A 240 -47.27 -2.55 37.08
N GLN A 241 -47.50 -3.85 37.23
CA GLN A 241 -47.16 -4.88 36.21
C GLN A 241 -48.10 -4.89 34.99
N ALA A 242 -47.64 -5.28 33.79
CA ALA A 242 -48.24 -6.32 32.90
C ALA A 242 -47.69 -6.34 31.43
N ALA A 243 -47.66 -7.55 30.85
CA ALA A 243 -47.61 -7.95 29.40
C ALA A 243 -46.49 -7.39 28.48
N ILE A 244 -45.77 -8.15 27.64
CA ILE A 244 -46.01 -9.32 26.74
C ILE A 244 -46.64 -8.96 25.37
N HIS A 245 -45.99 -9.47 24.30
CA HIS A 245 -46.20 -9.28 22.85
C HIS A 245 -45.79 -7.90 22.26
N GLY A 246 -45.20 -7.79 21.07
CA GLY A 246 -44.69 -8.82 20.15
C GLY A 246 -45.30 -8.75 18.74
N THR A 247 -44.73 -7.95 17.84
CA THR A 247 -45.03 -7.98 16.39
C THR A 247 -43.79 -7.62 15.56
N ARG A 248 -43.25 -8.59 14.80
CA ARG A 248 -42.38 -8.33 13.64
C ARG A 248 -43.25 -7.86 12.47
N ALA A 249 -42.79 -6.87 11.71
CA ALA A 249 -43.32 -6.62 10.38
C ALA A 249 -42.88 -7.77 9.44
N ARG A 250 -43.79 -8.24 8.58
CA ARG A 250 -43.47 -9.08 7.41
C ARG A 250 -43.42 -8.16 6.20
N GLU A 251 -42.34 -8.20 5.44
CA GLU A 251 -42.32 -7.71 4.05
C GLU A 251 -42.81 -8.83 3.13
N GLU A 252 -43.46 -8.45 2.03
CA GLU A 252 -44.03 -9.37 1.04
C GLU A 252 -42.92 -9.87 0.09
N ALA A 253 -42.89 -11.19 -0.16
CA ALA A 253 -41.95 -11.80 -1.10
C ALA A 253 -42.65 -12.07 -2.45
N PRO A 254 -42.04 -11.74 -3.60
CA PRO A 254 -42.62 -12.04 -4.92
C PRO A 254 -42.45 -13.53 -5.27
N GLU A 255 -43.44 -14.07 -5.99
CA GLU A 255 -43.47 -15.46 -6.46
C GLU A 255 -42.20 -15.83 -7.26
N ARG A 256 -41.56 -16.94 -6.87
CA ARG A 256 -40.45 -17.55 -7.62
C ARG A 256 -40.87 -18.89 -8.18
N VAL A 257 -40.85 -19.01 -9.51
CA VAL A 257 -40.75 -20.32 -10.18
C VAL A 257 -39.30 -20.80 -10.02
N ALA A 258 -39.11 -21.87 -9.24
CA ALA A 258 -37.82 -22.55 -9.14
C ALA A 258 -37.65 -23.54 -10.30
N ALA A 259 -36.45 -23.56 -10.88
CA ALA A 259 -35.99 -24.59 -11.79
C ALA A 259 -34.54 -24.91 -11.44
N SER A 260 -34.34 -26.05 -10.78
CA SER A 260 -33.04 -26.50 -10.28
C SER A 260 -32.32 -27.33 -11.35
N TYR A 261 -30.99 -27.21 -11.41
CA TYR A 261 -30.12 -28.01 -12.27
C TYR A 261 -29.16 -28.78 -11.35
N TYR A 262 -29.12 -30.11 -11.50
CA TYR A 262 -28.23 -30.98 -10.73
C TYR A 262 -27.33 -31.80 -11.66
N SER A 263 -26.06 -31.94 -11.27
CA SER A 263 -25.08 -32.82 -11.91
C SER A 263 -24.77 -33.97 -10.96
N TYR A 264 -25.12 -35.20 -11.34
CA TYR A 264 -24.97 -36.37 -10.48
C TYR A 264 -23.52 -36.88 -10.43
N VAL A 265 -23.00 -37.07 -9.22
CA VAL A 265 -21.71 -37.71 -8.93
C VAL A 265 -21.94 -38.78 -7.85
N PRO A 266 -21.74 -40.09 -8.13
CA PRO A 266 -21.98 -41.13 -7.14
C PRO A 266 -20.99 -41.06 -5.97
N GLY A 267 -21.50 -41.08 -4.73
CA GLY A 267 -20.71 -41.46 -3.55
C GLY A 267 -20.14 -40.35 -2.66
N GLN A 268 -20.69 -39.12 -2.68
CA GLN A 268 -20.40 -38.12 -1.63
C GLN A 268 -21.64 -37.81 -0.79
N SER A 269 -21.47 -37.88 0.53
CA SER A 269 -22.43 -37.41 1.53
C SER A 269 -22.05 -35.99 1.98
N GLU A 270 -22.86 -34.99 1.65
CA GLU A 270 -22.66 -33.62 2.15
C GLU A 270 -23.44 -33.37 3.44
N GLU A 271 -22.79 -32.69 4.40
CA GLU A 271 -23.41 -32.29 5.67
C GLU A 271 -24.35 -31.10 5.45
N THR A 272 -25.66 -31.34 5.52
CA THR A 272 -26.67 -30.30 5.31
C THR A 272 -26.82 -29.34 6.50
N SER A 273 -26.42 -28.08 6.34
CA SER A 273 -26.88 -27.01 7.24
C SER A 273 -26.99 -25.62 6.60
N MET A 274 -27.92 -25.41 5.63
CA MET A 274 -28.35 -24.05 5.21
C MET A 274 -29.69 -23.96 4.43
N PHE A 275 -30.62 -24.91 4.59
CA PHE A 275 -31.90 -24.92 3.86
C PHE A 275 -33.12 -24.73 4.76
N SER A 276 -34.15 -24.07 4.25
CA SER A 276 -35.44 -23.96 4.94
C SER A 276 -36.22 -25.28 4.91
N GLU A 277 -37.19 -25.42 5.82
CA GLU A 277 -38.00 -26.64 5.94
C GLU A 277 -38.82 -26.97 4.66
N GLN A 278 -39.13 -25.96 3.83
CA GLN A 278 -39.80 -26.15 2.55
C GLN A 278 -38.83 -26.60 1.45
N GLU A 279 -37.61 -26.05 1.40
CA GLU A 279 -36.56 -26.50 0.46
C GLU A 279 -36.12 -27.94 0.78
N MET A 280 -36.01 -28.29 2.07
CA MET A 280 -35.76 -29.66 2.54
C MET A 280 -36.86 -30.66 2.14
N LYS A 281 -38.12 -30.23 2.08
CA LYS A 281 -39.23 -31.07 1.60
C LYS A 281 -39.21 -31.23 0.08
N LEU A 282 -38.90 -30.16 -0.66
CA LEU A 282 -38.82 -30.20 -2.12
C LEU A 282 -37.67 -31.12 -2.59
N MET A 283 -36.47 -30.98 -2.01
CA MET A 283 -35.33 -31.83 -2.33
C MET A 283 -35.61 -33.31 -2.07
N ARG A 284 -36.30 -33.68 -0.97
CA ARG A 284 -36.69 -35.08 -0.71
C ARG A 284 -37.66 -35.67 -1.73
N VAL A 285 -38.56 -34.84 -2.30
CA VAL A 285 -39.47 -35.29 -3.38
C VAL A 285 -38.69 -35.47 -4.69
N GLU A 286 -37.72 -34.60 -4.98
CA GLU A 286 -36.84 -34.71 -6.15
C GLU A 286 -35.91 -35.94 -6.04
N GLU A 287 -35.28 -36.17 -4.89
CA GLU A 287 -34.46 -37.35 -4.60
C GLU A 287 -35.24 -38.66 -4.75
N GLN A 288 -36.46 -38.74 -4.21
CA GLN A 288 -37.32 -39.93 -4.35
C GLN A 288 -37.71 -40.22 -5.81
N TYR A 289 -37.93 -39.19 -6.63
CA TYR A 289 -38.21 -39.37 -8.06
C TYR A 289 -36.97 -39.75 -8.86
N ILE A 290 -35.80 -39.19 -8.53
CA ILE A 290 -34.53 -39.55 -9.18
C ILE A 290 -34.13 -40.99 -8.85
N ALA A 291 -34.23 -41.41 -7.59
CA ALA A 291 -33.98 -42.80 -7.18
C ALA A 291 -34.89 -43.80 -7.92
N LYS A 292 -36.18 -43.47 -8.09
CA LYS A 292 -37.13 -44.30 -8.84
C LYS A 292 -36.84 -44.35 -10.35
N MET A 293 -36.12 -43.36 -10.89
CA MET A 293 -35.69 -43.34 -12.29
C MET A 293 -34.37 -44.07 -12.54
N ASP A 294 -33.49 -44.16 -11.54
CA ASP A 294 -32.22 -44.91 -11.65
C ASP A 294 -32.47 -46.43 -11.73
N ASP A 295 -33.50 -46.93 -11.03
CA ASP A 295 -33.96 -48.33 -11.09
C ASP A 295 -34.65 -48.71 -12.42
N GLU A 296 -35.26 -47.76 -13.14
CA GLU A 296 -36.04 -48.02 -14.37
C GLU A 296 -35.38 -47.55 -15.69
N MET A 297 -34.37 -46.69 -15.63
CA MET A 297 -33.68 -46.15 -16.82
C MET A 297 -32.17 -46.04 -16.63
N THR A 298 -31.38 -46.54 -17.59
CA THR A 298 -29.92 -46.37 -17.59
C THR A 298 -29.51 -44.90 -17.81
N ILE A 299 -29.43 -44.14 -16.73
CA ILE A 299 -28.76 -42.85 -16.61
C ILE A 299 -27.24 -43.11 -16.66
N ARG A 300 -26.47 -42.28 -17.36
CA ARG A 300 -25.01 -42.45 -17.49
C ARG A 300 -24.28 -41.36 -16.70
N PRO A 301 -23.06 -41.62 -16.19
CA PRO A 301 -22.24 -40.59 -15.56
C PRO A 301 -22.05 -39.39 -16.49
N GLY A 302 -22.42 -38.20 -16.02
CA GLY A 302 -22.37 -36.95 -16.79
C GLY A 302 -23.69 -36.51 -17.45
N ASP A 303 -24.75 -37.31 -17.41
CA ASP A 303 -26.08 -36.86 -17.83
C ASP A 303 -26.70 -35.89 -16.82
N GLN A 304 -27.51 -34.95 -17.29
CA GLN A 304 -28.32 -34.07 -16.44
C GLN A 304 -29.80 -34.42 -16.54
N VAL A 305 -30.47 -34.50 -15.39
CA VAL A 305 -31.92 -34.74 -15.30
C VAL A 305 -32.60 -33.48 -14.77
N LEU A 306 -33.62 -33.00 -15.48
CA LEU A 306 -34.39 -31.81 -15.10
C LEU A 306 -35.83 -32.22 -14.79
N VAL A 307 -36.25 -32.00 -13.54
CA VAL A 307 -37.61 -32.28 -13.05
C VAL A 307 -38.34 -30.94 -12.83
N GLU A 308 -39.57 -30.83 -13.34
CA GLU A 308 -40.40 -29.63 -13.23
C GLU A 308 -41.60 -29.94 -12.32
N VAL A 309 -41.65 -29.33 -11.13
CA VAL A 309 -42.66 -29.58 -10.09
C VAL A 309 -43.55 -28.35 -9.89
N GLN A 310 -44.85 -28.54 -9.69
CA GLN A 310 -45.81 -27.46 -9.43
C GLN A 310 -46.62 -27.72 -8.15
N TYR A 311 -46.89 -26.66 -7.39
CA TYR A 311 -47.79 -26.65 -6.23
C TYR A 311 -49.25 -26.76 -6.68
N ALA A 312 -50.05 -27.61 -6.01
CA ALA A 312 -51.43 -27.89 -6.42
C ALA A 312 -52.47 -27.16 -5.53
N ASP A 313 -52.77 -25.90 -5.85
CA ASP A 313 -53.89 -25.18 -5.22
C ASP A 313 -55.25 -25.65 -5.74
N GLY A 314 -56.18 -25.88 -4.81
CA GLY A 314 -57.55 -26.35 -5.07
C GLY A 314 -58.41 -25.28 -5.74
N GLY A 315 -58.84 -25.56 -6.98
CA GLY A 315 -59.37 -24.55 -7.89
C GLY A 315 -60.76 -23.96 -7.60
N CYS A 316 -61.07 -22.85 -8.29
CA CYS A 316 -62.22 -22.72 -9.19
C CYS A 316 -62.19 -21.36 -9.92
N GLY A 317 -62.60 -21.31 -11.19
CA GLY A 317 -62.93 -20.05 -11.89
C GLY A 317 -62.29 -19.85 -13.27
N ALA A 318 -62.86 -20.46 -14.30
CA ALA A 318 -62.41 -20.25 -15.69
C ALA A 318 -63.17 -19.11 -16.40
N ALA A 319 -62.45 -18.09 -16.89
CA ALA A 319 -63.00 -17.11 -17.83
C ALA A 319 -61.94 -16.48 -18.77
N LYS A 320 -61.94 -16.94 -20.03
CA LYS A 320 -61.72 -16.19 -21.29
C LYS A 320 -60.83 -14.92 -21.26
N ASN A 321 -59.67 -14.96 -21.92
CA ASN A 321 -59.58 -14.58 -23.35
C ASN A 321 -58.15 -14.66 -23.92
N SER A 322 -58.02 -14.92 -25.23
CA SER A 322 -56.74 -14.91 -25.94
C SER A 322 -56.35 -13.50 -26.40
N ALA A 323 -55.12 -13.09 -26.10
CA ALA A 323 -54.30 -12.20 -26.92
C ALA A 323 -52.85 -12.21 -26.39
N TYR A 324 -51.89 -11.82 -27.25
CA TYR A 324 -50.45 -11.71 -26.96
C TYR A 324 -49.65 -13.02 -26.81
N LEU A 325 -49.31 -13.59 -27.97
CA LEU A 325 -47.93 -14.04 -28.19
C LEU A 325 -46.99 -12.85 -27.98
N LYS A 326 -46.41 -12.72 -26.78
CA LYS A 326 -45.20 -11.92 -26.54
C LYS A 326 -44.02 -12.85 -26.39
N SER A 327 -42.89 -12.44 -26.95
CA SER A 327 -41.64 -13.19 -26.99
C SER A 327 -41.26 -13.72 -25.60
N LEU A 328 -40.98 -15.03 -25.53
CA LEU A 328 -40.19 -15.59 -24.44
C LEU A 328 -38.89 -14.78 -24.33
N PRO A 329 -38.56 -14.18 -23.17
CA PRO A 329 -37.27 -13.55 -23.00
C PRO A 329 -36.22 -14.64 -23.04
N THR A 330 -35.42 -14.68 -24.11
CA THR A 330 -34.13 -15.35 -24.10
C THR A 330 -33.32 -14.74 -22.96
N ARG A 331 -33.20 -15.44 -21.83
CA ARG A 331 -32.22 -15.10 -20.80
C ARG A 331 -30.84 -15.29 -21.42
N SER A 332 -30.26 -14.22 -21.97
CA SER A 332 -28.82 -14.16 -22.10
C SER A 332 -28.24 -14.31 -20.69
N PHE A 333 -27.18 -15.08 -20.55
CA PHE A 333 -26.36 -15.01 -19.35
C PHE A 333 -25.94 -13.54 -19.18
N ALA A 334 -26.35 -12.92 -18.06
CA ALA A 334 -25.95 -11.54 -17.77
C ALA A 334 -24.42 -11.53 -17.72
N SER A 335 -23.80 -10.72 -18.58
CA SER A 335 -22.35 -10.68 -18.65
C SER A 335 -21.82 -10.00 -17.40
N ILE A 336 -20.60 -10.34 -16.99
CA ILE A 336 -19.93 -9.66 -15.87
C ILE A 336 -19.83 -8.14 -16.18
N ALA A 337 -19.68 -7.79 -17.46
CA ALA A 337 -19.68 -6.42 -17.98
C ALA A 337 -20.92 -5.56 -17.68
N ASP A 338 -22.09 -6.15 -17.45
CA ASP A 338 -23.35 -5.39 -17.29
C ASP A 338 -23.49 -4.71 -15.91
N LYS A 339 -22.65 -5.08 -14.93
CA LYS A 339 -22.68 -4.52 -13.56
C LYS A 339 -21.92 -3.19 -13.47
N LYS A 340 -22.65 -2.09 -13.27
CA LYS A 340 -22.11 -0.76 -12.96
C LYS A 340 -21.93 -0.57 -11.45
N VAL A 341 -20.83 -1.07 -10.90
CA VAL A 341 -20.41 -0.85 -9.50
C VAL A 341 -19.33 0.23 -9.48
N ALA A 342 -19.49 1.26 -8.65
CA ALA A 342 -18.58 2.40 -8.62
C ALA A 342 -17.20 2.02 -8.04
N LEU A 343 -16.14 2.71 -8.46
CA LEU A 343 -14.78 2.53 -7.88
C LEU A 343 -14.72 3.00 -6.42
N SER A 344 -15.49 4.03 -6.06
CA SER A 344 -15.68 4.50 -4.69
C SER A 344 -16.95 5.35 -4.57
N THR A 345 -17.30 5.69 -3.34
CA THR A 345 -18.34 6.67 -3.00
C THR A 345 -18.07 8.09 -3.55
N PHE A 346 -16.81 8.42 -3.83
CA PHE A 346 -16.38 9.73 -4.34
C PHE A 346 -16.34 9.80 -5.86
N GLU A 347 -16.32 8.65 -6.54
CA GLU A 347 -16.21 8.54 -8.00
C GLU A 347 -17.41 7.75 -8.60
N PRO A 348 -18.69 8.15 -8.36
CA PRO A 348 -19.88 7.35 -8.70
C PRO A 348 -20.12 7.12 -10.21
N ASN A 349 -19.41 7.85 -11.07
CA ASN A 349 -19.47 7.74 -12.52
C ASN A 349 -18.30 6.93 -13.12
N GLN A 350 -17.45 6.34 -12.28
CA GLN A 350 -16.30 5.53 -12.66
C GLN A 350 -16.50 4.14 -12.06
N TYR A 351 -16.32 3.09 -12.85
CA TYR A 351 -16.80 1.74 -12.49
C TYR A 351 -15.66 0.71 -12.40
N VAL A 352 -15.80 -0.25 -11.49
CA VAL A 352 -14.94 -1.44 -11.40
C VAL A 352 -15.05 -2.23 -12.70
N ASN A 353 -13.94 -2.37 -13.44
CA ASN A 353 -13.94 -3.00 -14.76
C ASN A 353 -13.29 -4.40 -14.74
N TYR A 354 -13.98 -5.35 -14.10
CA TYR A 354 -13.57 -6.76 -14.12
C TYR A 354 -13.65 -7.40 -15.50
N GLN A 355 -14.51 -6.91 -16.41
CA GLN A 355 -14.56 -7.41 -17.79
C GLN A 355 -13.23 -7.21 -18.53
N ARG A 356 -12.57 -6.04 -18.38
CA ARG A 356 -11.23 -5.81 -18.95
C ARG A 356 -10.21 -6.85 -18.48
N ILE A 357 -10.28 -7.24 -17.20
CA ILE A 357 -9.40 -8.28 -16.63
C ILE A 357 -9.71 -9.63 -17.26
N GLU A 358 -10.99 -10.02 -17.36
CA GLU A 358 -11.42 -11.27 -18.00
C GLU A 358 -10.94 -11.35 -19.47
N ASP A 359 -11.19 -10.29 -20.25
CA ASP A 359 -10.85 -10.22 -21.67
C ASP A 359 -9.33 -10.29 -21.90
N ASN A 360 -8.56 -9.52 -21.12
CA ASN A 360 -7.10 -9.54 -21.19
C ASN A 360 -6.53 -10.89 -20.73
N LEU A 361 -7.05 -11.48 -19.64
CA LEU A 361 -6.55 -12.76 -19.12
C LEU A 361 -6.91 -13.95 -20.01
N LYS A 362 -8.01 -13.91 -20.76
CA LYS A 362 -8.26 -14.89 -21.82
C LYS A 362 -7.11 -14.91 -22.83
N ILE A 363 -6.77 -13.74 -23.38
CA ILE A 363 -5.67 -13.59 -24.34
C ILE A 363 -4.33 -14.02 -23.73
N VAL A 364 -4.05 -13.65 -22.48
CA VAL A 364 -2.78 -13.97 -21.81
C VAL A 364 -2.67 -15.46 -21.50
N ARG A 365 -3.75 -16.13 -21.05
CA ARG A 365 -3.77 -17.58 -20.83
C ARG A 365 -3.55 -18.36 -22.12
N ASP A 366 -4.23 -17.98 -23.20
CA ASP A 366 -4.05 -18.57 -24.54
C ASP A 366 -2.60 -18.44 -25.05
N ARG A 367 -1.92 -17.34 -24.72
CA ARG A 367 -0.53 -17.07 -25.11
C ARG A 367 0.52 -17.76 -24.25
N LEU A 368 0.30 -17.87 -22.93
CA LEU A 368 1.31 -18.35 -21.98
C LEU A 368 1.18 -19.85 -21.67
N GLY A 369 -0.02 -20.44 -21.77
CA GLY A 369 -0.24 -21.88 -21.63
C GLY A 369 0.09 -22.45 -20.24
N HIS A 370 0.09 -21.63 -19.18
CA HIS A 370 0.34 -22.07 -17.80
C HIS A 370 -0.57 -21.36 -16.78
N PRO A 371 -0.79 -21.94 -15.59
CA PRO A 371 -1.49 -21.28 -14.48
C PRO A 371 -0.80 -19.98 -14.06
N LEU A 372 -1.60 -18.95 -13.75
CA LEU A 372 -1.12 -17.63 -13.35
C LEU A 372 -1.23 -17.42 -11.83
N THR A 373 -0.22 -16.79 -11.23
CA THR A 373 -0.33 -16.31 -9.84
C THR A 373 -1.34 -15.15 -9.77
N LEU A 374 -1.79 -14.76 -8.58
CA LEU A 374 -2.70 -13.61 -8.47
C LEU A 374 -2.06 -12.29 -8.92
N ALA A 375 -0.78 -12.08 -8.60
CA ALA A 375 0.01 -10.95 -9.09
C ALA A 375 -0.01 -10.88 -10.61
N GLU A 376 0.16 -12.03 -11.28
CA GLU A 376 0.08 -12.13 -12.74
C GLU A 376 -1.32 -11.86 -13.28
N LYS A 377 -2.37 -12.42 -12.65
CA LYS A 377 -3.76 -12.17 -13.04
C LYS A 377 -4.10 -10.68 -13.02
N ILE A 378 -3.76 -9.99 -11.94
CA ILE A 378 -4.06 -8.57 -11.81
C ILE A 378 -3.16 -7.75 -12.74
N VAL A 379 -1.83 -7.94 -12.71
CA VAL A 379 -0.92 -7.14 -13.56
C VAL A 379 -1.19 -7.36 -15.05
N TYR A 380 -1.34 -8.60 -15.52
CA TYR A 380 -1.56 -8.89 -16.93
C TYR A 380 -3.00 -8.54 -17.38
N GLY A 381 -3.97 -8.59 -16.47
CA GLY A 381 -5.33 -8.07 -16.68
C GLY A 381 -5.39 -6.56 -16.93
N HIS A 382 -4.33 -5.80 -16.61
CA HIS A 382 -4.22 -4.36 -16.79
C HIS A 382 -3.28 -3.94 -17.93
N LEU A 383 -2.90 -4.86 -18.82
CA LEU A 383 -2.10 -4.54 -20.00
C LEU A 383 -2.86 -3.62 -20.96
N ASP A 384 -2.14 -2.63 -21.49
CA ASP A 384 -2.61 -1.73 -22.55
C ASP A 384 -2.87 -2.49 -23.88
N ASN A 385 -2.08 -3.53 -24.14
CA ASN A 385 -2.24 -4.43 -25.29
C ASN A 385 -1.82 -5.87 -24.90
N ALA A 386 -2.77 -6.64 -24.37
CA ALA A 386 -2.55 -8.02 -23.94
C ALA A 386 -2.17 -8.98 -25.07
N LYS A 387 -2.41 -8.62 -26.35
CA LYS A 387 -2.11 -9.46 -27.52
C LYS A 387 -0.63 -9.42 -27.91
N GLU A 388 -0.03 -8.23 -27.88
CA GLU A 388 1.32 -7.99 -28.42
C GLU A 388 2.38 -7.76 -27.34
N GLN A 389 1.98 -7.49 -26.10
CA GLN A 389 2.91 -7.33 -24.98
C GLN A 389 3.86 -8.53 -24.84
N ASP A 390 5.17 -8.27 -24.81
CA ASP A 390 6.16 -9.26 -24.35
C ASP A 390 6.06 -9.45 -22.83
N ILE A 391 5.92 -10.70 -22.38
CA ILE A 391 5.69 -11.05 -20.97
C ILE A 391 6.73 -12.07 -20.54
N LYS A 392 7.79 -11.59 -19.87
CA LYS A 392 8.82 -12.42 -19.26
C LYS A 392 9.31 -11.81 -17.95
N ARG A 393 8.96 -12.48 -16.84
CA ARG A 393 9.33 -12.11 -15.47
C ARG A 393 10.82 -11.75 -15.37
N GLY A 394 11.12 -10.65 -14.71
CA GLY A 394 12.46 -10.12 -14.50
C GLY A 394 13.13 -9.45 -15.71
N SER A 395 12.48 -9.36 -16.89
CA SER A 395 13.10 -8.79 -18.11
C SER A 395 12.24 -7.79 -18.89
N SER A 396 11.01 -8.14 -19.27
CA SER A 396 10.18 -7.29 -20.13
C SER A 396 9.71 -6.03 -19.41
N TYR A 397 9.43 -4.94 -20.14
CA TYR A 397 8.69 -3.80 -19.63
C TYR A 397 7.21 -3.93 -20.05
N LEU A 398 6.34 -4.09 -19.07
CA LEU A 398 4.89 -4.15 -19.23
C LEU A 398 4.32 -2.75 -19.37
N LYS A 399 3.46 -2.52 -20.36
CA LYS A 399 2.69 -1.29 -20.52
C LYS A 399 1.32 -1.47 -19.90
N LEU A 400 1.07 -0.73 -18.81
CA LEU A 400 -0.07 -0.93 -17.92
C LEU A 400 -1.00 0.27 -17.90
N ARG A 401 -2.27 0.00 -17.56
CA ARG A 401 -3.33 0.98 -17.34
C ARG A 401 -3.86 0.90 -15.90
N PRO A 402 -3.24 1.59 -14.93
CA PRO A 402 -3.78 1.70 -13.58
C PRO A 402 -5.16 2.38 -13.57
N ASP A 403 -6.02 1.93 -12.66
CA ASP A 403 -7.38 2.45 -12.47
C ASP A 403 -7.40 3.82 -11.80
N ARG A 404 -6.41 4.09 -10.94
CA ARG A 404 -6.30 5.35 -10.19
C ARG A 404 -4.86 5.72 -9.83
N VAL A 405 -4.70 6.99 -9.47
CA VAL A 405 -3.48 7.57 -8.92
C VAL A 405 -3.76 8.13 -7.52
N ALA A 406 -2.80 8.03 -6.59
CA ALA A 406 -2.87 8.73 -5.31
C ALA A 406 -1.55 9.43 -4.97
N CYS A 407 -1.62 10.66 -4.49
CA CYS A 407 -0.46 11.46 -4.14
C CYS A 407 -0.56 12.00 -2.71
N GLN A 408 0.55 12.08 -1.99
CA GLN A 408 0.63 12.74 -0.69
C GLN A 408 1.27 14.13 -0.82
N ASP A 409 0.94 15.08 0.06
CA ASP A 409 1.27 16.51 -0.08
C ASP A 409 2.77 16.81 -0.28
N ALA A 410 3.68 16.04 0.33
CA ALA A 410 5.12 16.20 0.13
C ALA A 410 5.64 15.78 -1.26
N THR A 411 4.87 15.01 -2.05
CA THR A 411 5.22 14.61 -3.43
C THR A 411 4.25 15.13 -4.47
N ALA A 412 2.98 15.33 -4.12
CA ALA A 412 1.93 15.93 -4.93
C ALA A 412 2.32 17.32 -5.43
N GLN A 413 3.03 18.11 -4.63
CA GLN A 413 3.57 19.42 -5.05
C GLN A 413 4.32 19.32 -6.39
N MET A 414 5.32 18.43 -6.46
CA MET A 414 6.17 18.28 -7.63
C MET A 414 5.48 17.51 -8.77
N ALA A 415 4.66 16.50 -8.45
CA ALA A 415 3.86 15.78 -9.45
C ALA A 415 2.85 16.70 -10.16
N LEU A 416 2.15 17.58 -9.42
CA LEU A 416 1.19 18.52 -10.00
C LEU A 416 1.88 19.66 -10.75
N LEU A 417 3.03 20.16 -10.30
CA LEU A 417 3.83 21.12 -11.07
C LEU A 417 4.28 20.53 -12.43
N GLN A 418 4.70 19.26 -12.45
CA GLN A 418 5.01 18.56 -13.71
C GLN A 418 3.75 18.37 -14.58
N PHE A 419 2.60 17.99 -14.00
CA PHE A 419 1.34 17.87 -14.74
C PHE A 419 0.88 19.20 -15.35
N MET A 420 0.99 20.31 -14.60
CA MET A 420 0.73 21.67 -15.09
C MET A 420 1.59 22.01 -16.31
N SER A 421 2.88 21.68 -16.27
CA SER A 421 3.81 21.89 -17.38
C SER A 421 3.53 21.01 -18.61
N ALA A 422 2.75 19.93 -18.49
CA ALA A 422 2.28 19.14 -19.62
C ALA A 422 1.11 19.80 -20.40
N GLY A 423 0.49 20.85 -19.84
CA GLY A 423 -0.54 21.65 -20.51
C GLY A 423 -1.91 20.97 -20.64
N LEU A 424 -2.15 19.85 -19.95
CA LEU A 424 -3.39 19.08 -20.03
C LEU A 424 -4.51 19.71 -19.16
N PRO A 425 -5.78 19.72 -19.63
CA PRO A 425 -6.88 20.39 -18.92
C PRO A 425 -7.44 19.59 -17.74
N THR A 426 -7.18 18.29 -17.68
CA THR A 426 -7.76 17.37 -16.67
C THR A 426 -6.94 16.09 -16.58
N VAL A 427 -6.90 15.47 -15.41
CA VAL A 427 -6.38 14.09 -15.27
C VAL A 427 -7.28 13.10 -16.00
N ALA A 428 -6.69 12.02 -16.52
CA ALA A 428 -7.35 10.98 -17.30
C ALA A 428 -8.00 9.86 -16.47
N VAL A 429 -7.51 9.62 -15.26
CA VAL A 429 -8.03 8.61 -14.32
C VAL A 429 -8.34 9.26 -12.96
N PRO A 430 -9.22 8.67 -12.13
CA PRO A 430 -9.41 9.05 -10.74
C PRO A 430 -8.08 9.30 -10.02
N THR A 431 -7.93 10.51 -9.48
CA THR A 431 -6.70 10.94 -8.81
C THR A 431 -7.09 11.62 -7.50
N THR A 432 -6.33 11.37 -6.44
CA THR A 432 -6.52 12.00 -5.13
C THR A 432 -5.22 12.52 -4.53
N VAL A 433 -5.27 13.69 -3.90
CA VAL A 433 -4.19 14.25 -3.07
C VAL A 433 -4.57 14.18 -1.59
N HIS A 434 -3.62 13.82 -0.74
CA HIS A 434 -3.78 13.64 0.71
C HIS A 434 -2.78 14.52 1.47
N CYS A 435 -3.22 15.28 2.47
CA CYS A 435 -2.36 16.19 3.24
C CYS A 435 -1.99 15.61 4.62
N ASP A 436 -0.88 14.86 4.66
CA ASP A 436 -0.46 14.05 5.80
C ASP A 436 1.04 14.14 6.14
N HIS A 437 1.91 14.68 5.28
CA HIS A 437 3.36 14.77 5.53
C HIS A 437 3.83 16.14 6.04
N LEU A 438 2.98 17.17 6.08
CA LEU A 438 3.35 18.53 6.51
C LEU A 438 2.80 18.93 7.91
N ILE A 439 2.26 17.96 8.66
CA ILE A 439 1.79 18.16 10.04
C ILE A 439 2.85 17.60 11.01
N GLU A 440 3.52 18.49 11.73
CA GLU A 440 4.56 18.16 12.70
C GLU A 440 3.99 17.97 14.10
N ALA A 441 4.29 16.82 14.70
CA ALA A 441 3.91 16.50 16.07
C ALA A 441 4.74 17.32 17.06
N GLN A 442 4.07 17.97 18.02
CA GLN A 442 4.71 18.74 19.08
C GLN A 442 3.96 18.64 20.41
N ILE A 443 2.66 18.98 20.43
CA ILE A 443 1.86 19.08 21.66
C ILE A 443 0.50 18.37 21.64
N GLY A 444 0.08 17.79 20.52
CA GLY A 444 -1.17 17.03 20.41
C GLY A 444 -2.07 17.48 19.26
N GLY A 445 -2.94 16.58 18.81
CA GLY A 445 -3.52 16.61 17.47
C GLY A 445 -4.18 17.91 17.01
N GLU A 446 -5.09 18.50 17.80
CA GLU A 446 -5.81 19.72 17.38
C GLU A 446 -4.87 20.92 17.20
N LYS A 447 -3.92 21.11 18.12
CA LYS A 447 -3.00 22.25 18.11
C LYS A 447 -1.92 22.09 17.05
N ASP A 448 -1.40 20.88 16.89
CA ASP A 448 -0.43 20.53 15.85
C ASP A 448 -1.05 20.72 14.45
N LEU A 449 -2.32 20.34 14.26
CA LEU A 449 -3.07 20.57 13.02
C LEU A 449 -3.35 22.06 12.76
N ALA A 450 -3.78 22.82 13.78
CA ALA A 450 -4.01 24.26 13.65
C ALA A 450 -2.73 25.00 13.22
N ARG A 451 -1.60 24.70 13.88
CA ARG A 451 -0.28 25.21 13.54
C ARG A 451 0.16 24.81 12.12
N ALA A 452 -0.08 23.57 11.72
CA ALA A 452 0.26 23.11 10.37
C ALA A 452 -0.55 23.82 9.28
N ASN A 453 -1.82 24.13 9.53
CA ASN A 453 -2.68 24.90 8.63
C ASN A 453 -2.20 26.35 8.44
N GLU A 454 -1.62 26.96 9.46
CA GLU A 454 -0.98 28.28 9.37
C GLU A 454 0.36 28.21 8.61
N ILE A 455 1.29 27.36 9.07
CA ILE A 455 2.66 27.25 8.53
C ILE A 455 2.70 26.79 7.06
N ASN A 456 1.74 25.97 6.64
CA ASN A 456 1.69 25.39 5.30
C ASN A 456 0.55 25.93 4.44
N LYS A 457 -0.11 27.02 4.86
CA LYS A 457 -1.29 27.58 4.17
C LYS A 457 -1.08 27.73 2.67
N GLU A 458 0.06 28.28 2.26
CA GLU A 458 0.43 28.49 0.85
C GLU A 458 0.43 27.17 0.04
N VAL A 459 1.03 26.11 0.59
CA VAL A 459 1.10 24.79 -0.05
C VAL A 459 -0.28 24.14 -0.10
N TYR A 460 -1.08 24.28 0.97
CA TYR A 460 -2.44 23.74 1.00
C TYR A 460 -3.38 24.50 0.06
N ASP A 461 -3.27 25.82 -0.06
CA ASP A 461 -3.99 26.64 -1.04
C ASP A 461 -3.62 26.24 -2.48
N PHE A 462 -2.33 26.04 -2.76
CA PHE A 462 -1.86 25.50 -4.04
C PHE A 462 -2.48 24.14 -4.34
N LEU A 463 -2.37 23.17 -3.43
CA LEU A 463 -2.90 21.83 -3.65
C LEU A 463 -4.43 21.85 -3.81
N ALA A 464 -5.16 22.59 -2.97
CA ALA A 464 -6.62 22.71 -3.06
C ALA A 464 -7.10 23.36 -4.37
N THR A 465 -6.42 24.41 -4.86
CA THR A 465 -6.78 25.08 -6.12
C THR A 465 -6.33 24.29 -7.36
N CYS A 466 -5.15 23.66 -7.31
CA CYS A 466 -4.62 22.83 -8.40
C CYS A 466 -5.49 21.58 -8.61
N THR A 467 -5.82 20.88 -7.53
CA THR A 467 -6.71 19.69 -7.59
C THR A 467 -8.10 20.02 -8.11
N ALA A 468 -8.70 21.11 -7.63
CA ALA A 468 -9.98 21.62 -8.11
C ALA A 468 -9.96 21.93 -9.63
N LYS A 469 -8.88 22.54 -10.13
CA LYS A 469 -8.73 22.83 -11.57
C LYS A 469 -8.63 21.55 -12.41
N TYR A 470 -7.75 20.62 -12.04
CA TYR A 470 -7.43 19.46 -12.87
C TYR A 470 -8.34 18.23 -12.66
N GLY A 471 -9.37 18.34 -11.80
CA GLY A 471 -10.37 17.28 -11.63
C GLY A 471 -9.94 16.18 -10.67
N ILE A 472 -9.18 16.56 -9.64
CA ILE A 472 -8.55 15.68 -8.67
C ILE A 472 -9.28 15.85 -7.32
N GLY A 473 -9.50 14.75 -6.59
CA GLY A 473 -10.04 14.79 -5.23
C GLY A 473 -9.00 15.27 -4.21
N PHE A 474 -9.39 16.08 -3.24
CA PHE A 474 -8.47 16.64 -2.25
C PHE A 474 -8.90 16.32 -0.82
N TRP A 475 -8.07 15.57 -0.10
CA TRP A 475 -8.22 15.29 1.32
C TRP A 475 -7.42 16.32 2.12
N LYS A 476 -8.15 17.16 2.87
CA LYS A 476 -7.61 18.29 3.63
C LYS A 476 -6.67 17.84 4.75
N PRO A 477 -5.80 18.72 5.26
CA PRO A 477 -4.96 18.43 6.43
C PRO A 477 -5.78 17.89 7.60
N GLY A 478 -5.31 16.81 8.23
CA GLY A 478 -6.00 16.14 9.34
C GLY A 478 -7.06 15.10 8.93
N SER A 479 -7.31 14.92 7.63
CA SER A 479 -8.15 13.83 7.10
C SER A 479 -7.63 12.43 7.48
N GLY A 480 -6.32 12.24 7.42
CA GLY A 480 -5.69 10.94 7.58
C GLY A 480 -4.47 10.75 6.69
N ILE A 481 -3.76 9.67 6.97
CA ILE A 481 -2.60 9.20 6.21
C ILE A 481 -3.10 8.53 4.93
N ILE A 482 -2.49 8.86 3.80
CA ILE A 482 -2.84 8.43 2.45
C ILE A 482 -3.25 6.95 2.35
N HIS A 483 -2.47 6.04 2.93
CA HIS A 483 -2.68 4.59 2.81
C HIS A 483 -3.88 4.08 3.61
N GLN A 484 -4.22 4.73 4.73
CA GLN A 484 -5.40 4.40 5.52
C GLN A 484 -6.66 4.86 4.78
N ILE A 485 -6.66 6.11 4.29
CA ILE A 485 -7.77 6.65 3.48
C ILE A 485 -7.96 5.81 2.20
N ILE A 486 -6.88 5.36 1.56
CA ILE A 486 -6.94 4.43 0.42
C ILE A 486 -7.61 3.11 0.81
N LEU A 487 -7.19 2.47 1.91
CA LEU A 487 -7.78 1.20 2.32
C LEU A 487 -9.28 1.36 2.63
N GLU A 488 -9.65 2.41 3.34
CA GLU A 488 -11.02 2.72 3.78
C GLU A 488 -11.96 3.09 2.62
N ASN A 489 -11.47 3.70 1.54
CA ASN A 489 -12.33 4.33 0.53
C ASN A 489 -12.08 3.89 -0.92
N TYR A 490 -10.84 3.52 -1.29
CA TYR A 490 -10.40 3.50 -2.70
C TYR A 490 -9.77 2.18 -3.17
N ALA A 491 -9.24 1.37 -2.26
CA ALA A 491 -8.74 0.04 -2.59
C ALA A 491 -9.91 -0.91 -2.84
N PHE A 492 -9.75 -1.84 -3.80
CA PHE A 492 -10.70 -2.91 -4.05
C PHE A 492 -9.99 -4.14 -4.65
N PRO A 493 -10.52 -5.36 -4.44
CA PRO A 493 -9.94 -6.59 -4.96
C PRO A 493 -9.80 -6.56 -6.48
N GLY A 494 -8.62 -6.87 -6.99
CA GLY A 494 -8.34 -6.96 -8.42
C GLY A 494 -8.00 -5.65 -9.13
N GLY A 495 -8.05 -4.50 -8.45
CA GLY A 495 -7.66 -3.22 -9.06
C GLY A 495 -6.14 -3.07 -9.22
N LEU A 496 -5.72 -2.15 -10.09
CA LEU A 496 -4.33 -1.69 -10.20
C LEU A 496 -4.25 -0.19 -9.86
N MET A 497 -3.37 0.19 -8.93
CA MET A 497 -3.08 1.62 -8.69
C MET A 497 -1.59 1.90 -8.56
N ILE A 498 -1.25 3.17 -8.82
CA ILE A 498 0.06 3.73 -8.47
C ILE A 498 -0.11 4.86 -7.46
N GLY A 499 0.87 5.02 -6.58
CA GLY A 499 0.89 6.09 -5.60
C GLY A 499 2.27 6.72 -5.47
N THR A 500 2.34 8.04 -5.24
CA THR A 500 3.64 8.74 -5.13
C THR A 500 4.36 8.53 -3.79
N ASP A 501 4.14 7.38 -3.16
CA ASP A 501 4.68 7.01 -1.85
C ASP A 501 5.17 5.55 -1.84
N SER A 502 6.18 5.21 -1.02
CA SER A 502 6.73 3.84 -0.97
C SER A 502 5.77 2.82 -0.36
N HIS A 503 4.87 3.24 0.53
CA HIS A 503 4.01 2.35 1.31
C HIS A 503 2.62 2.10 0.70
N THR A 504 2.42 2.56 -0.55
CA THR A 504 1.25 2.24 -1.39
C THR A 504 0.89 0.75 -1.47
N PRO A 505 1.83 -0.23 -1.38
CA PRO A 505 1.51 -1.64 -1.21
C PRO A 505 0.53 -2.01 -0.09
N ASN A 506 0.25 -1.12 0.88
CA ASN A 506 -0.80 -1.29 1.89
C ASN A 506 -2.15 -1.77 1.33
N ALA A 507 -2.56 -1.26 0.16
CA ALA A 507 -3.81 -1.65 -0.49
C ALA A 507 -3.85 -3.12 -0.99
N GLY A 508 -2.70 -3.80 -1.05
CA GLY A 508 -2.60 -5.25 -1.29
C GLY A 508 -3.25 -6.10 -0.21
N GLY A 509 -3.46 -5.55 1.00
CA GLY A 509 -4.28 -6.16 2.04
C GLY A 509 -5.77 -6.25 1.72
N LEU A 510 -6.22 -5.54 0.68
CA LEU A 510 -7.57 -5.62 0.11
C LEU A 510 -7.54 -6.12 -1.34
N GLY A 511 -6.54 -6.96 -1.68
CA GLY A 511 -6.44 -7.67 -2.96
C GLY A 511 -6.12 -6.78 -4.17
N MET A 512 -5.62 -5.56 -3.95
CA MET A 512 -5.26 -4.62 -5.02
C MET A 512 -3.77 -4.65 -5.33
N VAL A 513 -3.37 -4.67 -6.60
CA VAL A 513 -1.94 -4.42 -6.95
C VAL A 513 -1.71 -2.92 -6.85
N ALA A 514 -0.94 -2.50 -5.84
CA ALA A 514 -0.73 -1.09 -5.53
C ALA A 514 0.77 -0.77 -5.43
N VAL A 515 1.30 0.02 -6.35
CA VAL A 515 2.76 0.20 -6.52
C VAL A 515 3.20 1.64 -6.20
N GLY A 516 4.24 1.77 -5.38
CA GLY A 516 4.88 3.06 -5.11
C GLY A 516 5.73 3.56 -6.28
N VAL A 517 5.60 4.83 -6.65
CA VAL A 517 6.28 5.43 -7.83
C VAL A 517 6.73 6.88 -7.56
N GLY A 518 7.52 7.46 -8.47
CA GLY A 518 7.80 8.90 -8.47
C GLY A 518 6.66 9.73 -9.05
N GLY A 519 6.69 11.05 -8.86
CA GLY A 519 5.67 11.96 -9.40
C GLY A 519 5.57 11.92 -10.92
N ALA A 520 6.70 11.83 -11.63
CA ALA A 520 6.70 11.70 -13.09
C ALA A 520 5.98 10.45 -13.65
N ASP A 521 5.99 9.32 -12.92
CA ASP A 521 5.20 8.12 -13.31
C ASP A 521 3.70 8.33 -13.05
N ALA A 522 3.34 9.05 -11.98
CA ALA A 522 1.96 9.46 -11.73
C ALA A 522 1.47 10.42 -12.83
N VAL A 523 2.34 11.30 -13.35
CA VAL A 523 2.04 12.22 -14.45
C VAL A 523 1.75 11.47 -15.75
N ASP A 524 2.47 10.39 -16.09
CA ASP A 524 2.13 9.54 -17.25
C ASP A 524 0.67 9.08 -17.19
N VAL A 525 0.25 8.49 -16.08
CA VAL A 525 -1.10 7.91 -15.93
C VAL A 525 -2.16 9.01 -15.87
N MET A 526 -1.89 10.11 -15.16
CA MET A 526 -2.74 11.32 -15.21
C MET A 526 -2.86 11.88 -16.64
N ALA A 527 -1.85 11.69 -17.49
CA ALA A 527 -1.82 12.12 -18.89
C ALA A 527 -2.34 11.07 -19.91
N ASN A 528 -2.92 9.96 -19.46
CA ASN A 528 -3.37 8.83 -20.29
C ASN A 528 -2.24 8.13 -21.09
N ILE A 529 -1.02 8.14 -20.57
CA ILE A 529 0.13 7.41 -21.14
C ILE A 529 0.25 6.06 -20.41
N PRO A 530 0.50 4.93 -21.12
CA PRO A 530 0.73 3.64 -20.46
C PRO A 530 1.92 3.71 -19.50
N TRP A 531 1.72 3.28 -18.26
CA TRP A 531 2.78 3.21 -17.27
C TRP A 531 3.67 1.99 -17.52
N GLU A 532 4.99 2.18 -17.54
CA GLU A 532 5.94 1.09 -17.73
C GLU A 532 6.40 0.48 -16.41
N LEU A 533 6.11 -0.83 -16.23
CA LEU A 533 6.62 -1.61 -15.11
C LEU A 533 7.50 -2.76 -15.62
N LYS A 534 8.72 -2.90 -15.11
CA LYS A 534 9.53 -4.10 -15.34
C LYS A 534 8.79 -5.31 -14.79
N CYS A 535 8.47 -6.28 -15.64
CA CYS A 535 7.67 -7.46 -15.35
C CYS A 535 8.19 -8.15 -14.07
N PRO A 536 7.42 -8.15 -12.96
CA PRO A 536 7.93 -8.66 -11.69
C PRO A 536 8.18 -10.17 -11.73
N LYS A 537 9.10 -10.62 -10.87
CA LYS A 537 9.05 -11.99 -10.33
C LYS A 537 7.94 -12.12 -9.29
N VAL A 538 7.61 -13.33 -8.85
CA VAL A 538 6.65 -13.55 -7.75
C VAL A 538 7.26 -14.41 -6.65
N ILE A 539 7.33 -13.89 -5.42
CA ILE A 539 7.73 -14.63 -4.22
C ILE A 539 6.44 -15.07 -3.51
N GLY A 540 6.23 -16.37 -3.38
CA GLY A 540 5.09 -16.94 -2.67
C GLY A 540 5.40 -17.09 -1.18
N VAL A 541 4.67 -16.41 -0.30
CA VAL A 541 4.75 -16.62 1.16
C VAL A 541 3.54 -17.46 1.60
N LYS A 542 3.79 -18.73 1.87
CA LYS A 542 2.78 -19.69 2.30
C LYS A 542 2.57 -19.57 3.81
N LEU A 543 1.37 -19.20 4.20
CA LEU A 543 0.94 -19.11 5.59
C LEU A 543 0.16 -20.37 5.97
N THR A 544 0.53 -20.99 7.08
CA THR A 544 -0.17 -22.13 7.70
C THR A 544 -0.43 -21.85 9.17
N GLY A 545 -1.33 -22.61 9.81
CA GLY A 545 -1.69 -22.36 11.21
C GLY A 545 -2.52 -21.09 11.39
N ARG A 546 -2.56 -20.57 12.62
CA ARG A 546 -3.28 -19.32 12.98
C ARG A 546 -2.48 -18.49 13.97
N LEU A 547 -2.54 -17.16 13.82
CA LEU A 547 -2.00 -16.23 14.82
C LEU A 547 -2.68 -16.46 16.18
N ASN A 548 -1.92 -16.38 17.26
CA ASN A 548 -2.42 -16.64 18.62
C ASN A 548 -1.73 -15.78 19.68
N GLY A 549 -2.45 -15.47 20.75
CA GLY A 549 -1.96 -14.71 21.91
C GLY A 549 -1.41 -13.33 21.54
N TRP A 550 -0.12 -13.14 21.76
CA TRP A 550 0.60 -11.90 21.51
C TRP A 550 1.05 -11.72 20.06
N THR A 551 1.07 -12.78 19.27
CA THR A 551 1.55 -12.71 17.88
C THR A 551 0.49 -12.04 17.00
N SER A 552 0.93 -11.03 16.25
CA SER A 552 0.12 -10.14 15.44
C SER A 552 0.44 -10.26 13.95
N PRO A 553 -0.38 -9.68 13.05
CA PRO A 553 -0.04 -9.63 11.61
C PRO A 553 1.31 -8.95 11.34
N LYS A 554 1.71 -7.99 12.18
CA LYS A 554 3.00 -7.30 12.07
C LYS A 554 4.19 -8.25 12.21
N ASP A 555 4.09 -9.28 13.03
CA ASP A 555 5.18 -10.24 13.26
C ASP A 555 5.47 -11.10 12.02
N VAL A 556 4.46 -11.33 11.17
CA VAL A 556 4.63 -12.04 9.90
C VAL A 556 5.58 -11.28 8.98
N ILE A 557 5.35 -9.97 8.79
CA ILE A 557 6.21 -9.16 7.91
C ILE A 557 7.56 -8.84 8.54
N LEU A 558 7.66 -8.69 9.87
CA LEU A 558 8.94 -8.59 10.58
C LEU A 558 9.80 -9.85 10.39
N LYS A 559 9.17 -11.03 10.41
CA LYS A 559 9.81 -12.31 10.13
C LYS A 559 10.23 -12.43 8.65
N VAL A 560 9.35 -12.09 7.71
CA VAL A 560 9.67 -12.08 6.27
C VAL A 560 10.82 -11.11 5.96
N ALA A 561 10.85 -9.93 6.58
CA ALA A 561 11.95 -8.97 6.46
C ALA A 561 13.29 -9.56 6.93
N GLY A 562 13.31 -10.28 8.06
CA GLY A 562 14.50 -10.99 8.52
C GLY A 562 14.95 -12.15 7.63
N ILE A 563 14.03 -12.76 6.85
CA ILE A 563 14.36 -13.84 5.89
C ILE A 563 14.90 -13.27 4.58
N LEU A 564 14.24 -12.23 4.03
CA LEU A 564 14.57 -11.68 2.71
C LEU A 564 15.64 -10.58 2.74
N THR A 565 15.86 -9.93 3.88
CA THR A 565 16.64 -8.68 4.02
C THR A 565 16.04 -7.49 3.23
N VAL A 566 16.58 -6.29 3.41
CA VAL A 566 16.19 -5.09 2.64
C VAL A 566 16.37 -5.21 1.11
N LYS A 567 17.01 -6.28 0.62
CA LYS A 567 17.27 -6.52 -0.82
C LYS A 567 16.41 -7.61 -1.44
N GLY A 568 15.90 -8.59 -0.69
CA GLY A 568 15.39 -9.86 -1.23
C GLY A 568 14.09 -9.78 -2.04
N GLY A 569 13.28 -8.73 -1.84
CA GLY A 569 12.07 -8.48 -2.63
C GLY A 569 12.32 -7.74 -3.95
N THR A 570 13.55 -7.27 -4.22
CA THR A 570 13.84 -6.34 -5.33
C THR A 570 13.42 -6.90 -6.69
N GLY A 571 12.47 -6.22 -7.34
CA GLY A 571 11.96 -6.62 -8.66
C GLY A 571 10.98 -7.81 -8.64
N ALA A 572 10.50 -8.20 -7.47
CA ALA A 572 9.42 -9.17 -7.30
C ALA A 572 8.15 -8.51 -6.72
N ILE A 573 7.03 -9.21 -6.81
CA ILE A 573 5.84 -9.01 -5.98
C ILE A 573 5.81 -10.13 -4.93
N VAL A 574 5.43 -9.82 -3.70
CA VAL A 574 5.22 -10.82 -2.64
C VAL A 574 3.75 -11.20 -2.57
N GLU A 575 3.43 -12.45 -2.89
CA GLU A 575 2.07 -12.98 -2.90
C GLU A 575 1.89 -13.94 -1.72
N TYR A 576 0.95 -13.62 -0.83
CA TYR A 576 0.65 -14.45 0.34
C TYR A 576 -0.44 -15.48 -0.01
N TYR A 577 -0.25 -16.73 0.38
CA TYR A 577 -1.17 -17.83 0.05
C TYR A 577 -1.21 -18.91 1.14
N GLY A 578 -2.09 -19.89 1.01
CA GLY A 578 -2.23 -21.00 1.97
C GLY A 578 -3.26 -20.75 3.08
N PRO A 579 -3.60 -21.78 3.87
CA PRO A 579 -4.75 -21.77 4.78
C PRO A 579 -4.64 -20.77 5.94
N GLY A 580 -3.43 -20.31 6.27
CA GLY A 580 -3.23 -19.29 7.30
C GLY A 580 -3.72 -17.90 6.90
N VAL A 581 -3.94 -17.63 5.61
CA VAL A 581 -4.41 -16.33 5.10
C VAL A 581 -5.76 -15.92 5.73
N ASP A 582 -6.74 -16.83 5.79
CA ASP A 582 -8.08 -16.52 6.30
C ASP A 582 -8.12 -16.28 7.82
N SER A 583 -7.02 -16.59 8.52
CA SER A 583 -6.84 -16.26 9.94
C SER A 583 -6.49 -14.79 10.20
N ILE A 584 -6.08 -14.04 9.16
CA ILE A 584 -5.61 -12.65 9.26
C ILE A 584 -6.72 -11.69 8.81
N SER A 585 -6.91 -10.62 9.59
CA SER A 585 -7.85 -9.54 9.30
C SER A 585 -7.51 -8.78 8.02
N CYS A 586 -8.47 -8.07 7.43
CA CYS A 586 -8.19 -7.22 6.26
C CYS A 586 -7.13 -6.14 6.56
N THR A 587 -7.19 -5.54 7.74
CA THR A 587 -6.25 -4.54 8.23
C THR A 587 -4.88 -5.15 8.55
N GLY A 588 -4.84 -6.36 9.10
CA GLY A 588 -3.61 -7.12 9.31
C GLY A 588 -2.92 -7.53 8.00
N MET A 589 -3.69 -7.91 6.98
CA MET A 589 -3.17 -8.14 5.63
C MET A 589 -2.57 -6.85 5.05
N ALA A 590 -3.19 -5.69 5.31
CA ALA A 590 -2.65 -4.39 4.90
C ALA A 590 -1.34 -4.04 5.62
N THR A 591 -1.25 -4.24 6.94
CA THR A 591 0.00 -4.14 7.73
C THR A 591 1.13 -4.95 7.10
N ILE A 592 0.86 -6.19 6.71
CA ILE A 592 1.83 -7.10 6.09
C ILE A 592 2.27 -6.57 4.72
N CYS A 593 1.33 -6.15 3.87
CA CYS A 593 1.67 -5.65 2.54
C CYS A 593 2.40 -4.30 2.57
N ASN A 594 2.05 -3.41 3.50
CA ASN A 594 2.66 -2.10 3.74
C ASN A 594 4.18 -2.23 3.91
N MET A 595 4.61 -3.01 4.90
CA MET A 595 6.03 -3.18 5.23
C MET A 595 6.77 -4.14 4.27
N GLY A 596 6.08 -4.69 3.26
CA GLY A 596 6.74 -5.28 2.09
C GLY A 596 7.57 -4.28 1.28
N ALA A 597 7.34 -2.97 1.44
CA ALA A 597 8.20 -1.93 0.87
C ALA A 597 9.64 -1.98 1.42
N GLU A 598 9.83 -2.34 2.69
CA GLU A 598 11.12 -2.37 3.38
C GLU A 598 12.07 -3.49 2.88
N ILE A 599 11.56 -4.53 2.23
CA ILE A 599 12.36 -5.59 1.56
C ILE A 599 12.63 -5.29 0.07
N GLY A 600 12.24 -4.10 -0.41
CA GLY A 600 12.41 -3.69 -1.80
C GLY A 600 11.38 -4.28 -2.78
N ALA A 601 10.29 -4.89 -2.29
CA ALA A 601 9.26 -5.44 -3.14
C ALA A 601 8.60 -4.38 -4.02
N THR A 602 8.19 -4.77 -5.23
CA THR A 602 7.43 -3.91 -6.16
C THR A 602 6.06 -3.57 -5.57
N THR A 603 5.41 -4.60 -5.02
CA THR A 603 4.27 -4.52 -4.11
C THR A 603 4.12 -5.87 -3.39
N SER A 604 3.12 -5.99 -2.53
CA SER A 604 2.69 -7.25 -1.93
C SER A 604 1.17 -7.37 -2.04
N LEU A 605 0.61 -8.58 -2.05
CA LEU A 605 -0.85 -8.78 -2.05
C LEU A 605 -1.30 -10.08 -1.39
N PHE A 606 -2.57 -10.10 -0.96
CA PHE A 606 -3.33 -11.28 -0.55
C PHE A 606 -4.46 -11.59 -1.54
N PRO A 607 -4.91 -12.85 -1.64
CA PRO A 607 -6.08 -13.26 -2.43
C PRO A 607 -7.39 -12.80 -1.80
N PHE A 608 -8.39 -12.58 -2.66
CA PHE A 608 -9.72 -12.19 -2.19
C PHE A 608 -10.36 -13.29 -1.32
N ASN A 609 -10.71 -12.90 -0.10
CA ASN A 609 -11.39 -13.73 0.89
C ASN A 609 -12.50 -12.94 1.60
N GLU A 610 -13.23 -13.63 2.47
CA GLU A 610 -14.38 -13.04 3.17
C GLU A 610 -13.98 -11.96 4.18
N ARG A 611 -12.73 -11.97 4.70
CA ARG A 611 -12.21 -10.89 5.56
C ARG A 611 -12.16 -9.54 4.84
N MET A 612 -11.76 -9.56 3.56
CA MET A 612 -11.83 -8.38 2.68
C MET A 612 -13.29 -7.97 2.42
N GLY A 613 -14.18 -8.94 2.25
CA GLY A 613 -15.63 -8.72 2.07
C GLY A 613 -16.29 -8.04 3.28
N ASP A 614 -15.98 -8.50 4.50
CA ASP A 614 -16.49 -7.92 5.75
C ASP A 614 -15.99 -6.49 5.94
N TYR A 615 -14.71 -6.23 5.70
CA TYR A 615 -14.12 -4.89 5.76
C TYR A 615 -14.75 -3.93 4.73
N LEU A 616 -14.97 -4.38 3.48
CA LEU A 616 -15.70 -3.63 2.47
C LEU A 616 -17.12 -3.28 2.92
N ARG A 617 -17.87 -4.22 3.52
CA ARG A 617 -19.21 -3.95 4.06
C ARG A 617 -19.18 -2.94 5.21
N ALA A 618 -18.26 -3.10 6.16
CA ALA A 618 -18.10 -2.18 7.30
C ALA A 618 -17.74 -0.75 6.85
N THR A 619 -16.98 -0.63 5.75
CA THR A 619 -16.63 0.65 5.09
C THR A 619 -17.64 1.08 4.01
N LYS A 620 -18.88 0.56 4.04
CA LYS A 620 -20.01 0.96 3.18
C LYS A 620 -19.83 0.70 1.67
N ARG A 621 -19.05 -0.32 1.31
CA ARG A 621 -18.73 -0.77 -0.07
C ARG A 621 -19.20 -2.21 -0.32
N ALA A 622 -20.41 -2.53 0.14
CA ALA A 622 -20.99 -3.88 0.05
C ALA A 622 -21.20 -4.36 -1.39
N ASP A 623 -21.51 -3.45 -2.30
CA ASP A 623 -21.63 -3.65 -3.74
C ASP A 623 -20.31 -4.11 -4.38
N ILE A 624 -19.18 -3.51 -3.99
CA ILE A 624 -17.85 -3.95 -4.39
C ILE A 624 -17.57 -5.36 -3.86
N ALA A 625 -17.92 -5.66 -2.59
CA ALA A 625 -17.72 -6.99 -2.01
C ALA A 625 -18.52 -8.08 -2.76
N ASP A 626 -19.79 -7.83 -3.07
CA ASP A 626 -20.64 -8.77 -3.79
C ASP A 626 -20.24 -8.91 -5.27
N TYR A 627 -19.72 -7.86 -5.90
CA TYR A 627 -19.18 -7.94 -7.25
C TYR A 627 -17.86 -8.73 -7.30
N ALA A 628 -16.93 -8.44 -6.39
CA ALA A 628 -15.67 -9.18 -6.24
C ALA A 628 -15.92 -10.67 -5.97
N ARG A 629 -16.90 -11.01 -5.10
CA ARG A 629 -17.28 -12.41 -4.87
C ARG A 629 -17.77 -13.10 -6.15
N SER A 630 -18.50 -12.39 -7.03
CA SER A 630 -18.89 -12.92 -8.34
C SER A 630 -17.76 -13.01 -9.39
N PHE A 631 -16.56 -12.50 -9.08
CA PHE A 631 -15.37 -12.55 -9.94
C PHE A 631 -14.19 -13.34 -9.31
N ARG A 632 -14.47 -14.11 -8.25
CA ARG A 632 -13.44 -14.72 -7.38
C ARG A 632 -12.40 -15.56 -8.12
N HIS A 633 -12.76 -16.22 -9.22
CA HIS A 633 -11.87 -17.05 -10.04
C HIS A 633 -10.66 -16.30 -10.62
N ASN A 634 -10.77 -14.98 -10.82
CA ASN A 634 -9.66 -14.12 -11.25
C ASN A 634 -9.05 -13.29 -10.09
N LEU A 635 -9.58 -13.41 -8.87
CA LEU A 635 -9.13 -12.72 -7.65
C LEU A 635 -8.43 -13.63 -6.62
N THR A 636 -8.21 -14.90 -6.99
CA THR A 636 -7.32 -15.86 -6.32
C THR A 636 -6.26 -16.34 -7.33
N PRO A 637 -5.10 -16.88 -6.92
CA PRO A 637 -4.19 -17.55 -7.87
C PRO A 637 -4.88 -18.72 -8.58
N ASP A 638 -4.38 -19.12 -9.76
CA ASP A 638 -4.77 -20.39 -10.38
C ASP A 638 -4.15 -21.57 -9.62
N GLU A 639 -4.79 -22.74 -9.68
CA GLU A 639 -4.21 -23.98 -9.13
C GLU A 639 -2.90 -24.33 -9.86
N GLY A 640 -1.85 -24.70 -9.11
CA GLY A 640 -0.53 -24.99 -9.68
C GLY A 640 0.25 -23.77 -10.18
N ALA A 641 -0.19 -22.53 -9.85
CA ALA A 641 0.55 -21.31 -10.12
C ALA A 641 1.98 -21.36 -9.55
N ARG A 642 2.95 -20.88 -10.34
CA ARG A 642 4.39 -21.03 -10.02
C ARG A 642 4.99 -19.75 -9.46
N TYR A 643 5.59 -19.86 -8.28
CA TYR A 643 6.39 -18.80 -7.65
C TYR A 643 7.87 -18.96 -8.01
N ASP A 644 8.59 -17.84 -8.21
CA ASP A 644 10.04 -17.81 -8.46
C ASP A 644 10.84 -18.21 -7.20
N GLN A 645 10.25 -18.02 -6.02
CA GLN A 645 10.76 -18.40 -4.71
C GLN A 645 9.56 -18.67 -3.79
N VAL A 646 9.69 -19.64 -2.87
CA VAL A 646 8.69 -19.92 -1.83
C VAL A 646 9.31 -19.76 -0.45
N ILE A 647 8.57 -19.14 0.46
CA ILE A 647 8.85 -19.09 1.91
C ILE A 647 7.63 -19.68 2.60
N GLU A 648 7.83 -20.52 3.62
CA GLU A 648 6.73 -21.03 4.46
C GLU A 648 6.83 -20.44 5.88
N ILE A 649 5.69 -20.03 6.44
CA ILE A 649 5.57 -19.56 7.83
C ILE A 649 4.38 -20.27 8.49
N ASP A 650 4.67 -21.01 9.57
CA ASP A 650 3.65 -21.53 10.47
C ASP A 650 3.32 -20.50 11.56
N LEU A 651 2.14 -19.88 11.44
CA LEU A 651 1.61 -18.88 12.35
C LEU A 651 1.38 -19.42 13.77
N ASN A 652 1.29 -20.75 13.95
CA ASN A 652 1.17 -21.36 15.29
C ASN A 652 2.48 -21.23 16.08
N THR A 653 3.63 -21.24 15.40
CA THR A 653 4.98 -21.21 16.00
C THR A 653 5.66 -19.84 15.90
N LEU A 654 5.04 -18.90 15.18
CA LEU A 654 5.48 -17.53 15.12
C LEU A 654 5.25 -16.85 16.48
N GLU A 655 6.33 -16.46 17.15
CA GLU A 655 6.30 -15.58 18.33
C GLU A 655 6.45 -14.10 17.92
N PRO A 656 6.13 -13.14 18.82
CA PRO A 656 6.32 -11.72 18.55
C PRO A 656 7.77 -11.34 18.22
N HIS A 657 7.97 -10.34 17.35
CA HIS A 657 9.26 -9.91 16.84
C HIS A 657 9.49 -8.40 17.05
N ILE A 658 10.76 -8.04 17.19
CA ILE A 658 11.24 -6.66 17.24
C ILE A 658 12.44 -6.54 16.28
N ASN A 659 12.36 -5.62 15.32
CA ASN A 659 13.42 -5.40 14.34
C ASN A 659 14.12 -4.06 14.58
N GLY A 660 15.44 -4.00 14.44
CA GLY A 660 16.23 -2.77 14.60
C GLY A 660 17.61 -2.98 15.25
N PRO A 661 18.37 -1.91 15.56
CA PRO A 661 17.91 -0.52 15.72
C PRO A 661 18.06 0.43 14.51
N PHE A 662 18.71 0.01 13.43
CA PHE A 662 19.05 0.90 12.28
C PHE A 662 18.62 0.37 10.91
N THR A 663 17.92 -0.77 10.88
CA THR A 663 17.45 -1.44 9.66
C THR A 663 16.22 -2.30 9.98
N PRO A 664 15.22 -2.37 9.08
CA PRO A 664 13.96 -3.05 9.34
C PRO A 664 14.05 -4.58 9.21
N ASP A 665 15.19 -5.11 8.75
CA ASP A 665 15.46 -6.55 8.56
C ASP A 665 16.31 -7.19 9.65
N LEU A 666 16.84 -6.43 10.63
CA LEU A 666 17.54 -7.00 11.78
C LEU A 666 16.53 -7.57 12.79
N ALA A 667 15.95 -8.72 12.43
CA ALA A 667 14.82 -9.31 13.11
C ALA A 667 15.23 -10.14 14.34
N THR A 668 14.66 -9.79 15.50
CA THR A 668 14.90 -10.49 16.76
C THR A 668 13.56 -10.93 17.39
N PRO A 669 13.35 -12.23 17.62
CA PRO A 669 12.18 -12.70 18.36
C PRO A 669 12.20 -12.20 19.81
N ILE A 670 11.04 -11.93 20.40
CA ILE A 670 10.92 -11.34 21.75
C ILE A 670 11.65 -12.17 22.82
N SER A 671 11.60 -13.51 22.72
CA SER A 671 12.31 -14.45 23.60
C SER A 671 13.83 -14.27 23.65
N LYS A 672 14.43 -13.60 22.66
CA LYS A 672 15.88 -13.38 22.53
C LYS A 672 16.25 -11.89 22.64
N PHE A 673 15.28 -10.99 22.64
CA PHE A 673 15.53 -9.56 22.48
C PHE A 673 16.27 -8.97 23.68
N ALA A 674 15.87 -9.31 24.91
CA ALA A 674 16.51 -8.86 26.14
C ALA A 674 18.03 -9.15 26.17
N LYS A 675 18.42 -10.40 25.91
CA LYS A 675 19.82 -10.81 25.80
C LYS A 675 20.55 -10.08 24.66
N THR A 676 19.88 -9.85 23.54
CA THR A 676 20.46 -9.13 22.39
C THR A 676 20.74 -7.66 22.71
N VAL A 677 19.84 -6.98 23.44
CA VAL A 677 20.03 -5.61 23.93
C VAL A 677 21.30 -5.50 24.78
N GLU A 678 21.53 -6.47 25.68
CA GLU A 678 22.70 -6.52 26.55
C GLU A 678 23.99 -6.84 25.77
N GLU A 679 23.99 -7.89 24.93
CA GLU A 679 25.15 -8.29 24.12
C GLU A 679 25.59 -7.22 23.11
N LYS A 680 24.66 -6.40 22.61
CA LYS A 680 24.95 -5.31 21.66
C LYS A 680 25.16 -3.95 22.35
N GLY A 681 24.98 -3.86 23.66
CA GLY A 681 25.08 -2.60 24.40
C GLY A 681 24.12 -1.53 23.89
N TRP A 682 22.90 -1.91 23.49
CA TRP A 682 21.85 -0.96 23.12
C TRP A 682 21.29 -0.29 24.39
N PRO A 683 20.78 0.95 24.33
CA PRO A 683 20.21 1.60 25.51
C PRO A 683 18.97 0.83 25.96
N ALA A 684 19.03 0.19 27.13
CA ALA A 684 17.91 -0.60 27.63
C ALA A 684 16.70 0.28 28.01
N GLU A 685 16.93 1.51 28.48
CA GLU A 685 15.86 2.46 28.78
C GLU A 685 15.13 2.91 27.50
N MET A 686 13.84 2.59 27.44
CA MET A 686 12.92 3.04 26.40
C MET A 686 12.38 4.43 26.75
N LYS A 687 12.78 5.47 26.01
CA LYS A 687 12.34 6.85 26.27
C LYS A 687 10.90 7.10 25.80
N VAL A 688 10.57 6.60 24.61
CA VAL A 688 9.27 6.85 23.95
C VAL A 688 8.76 5.60 23.25
N GLY A 689 7.48 5.28 23.48
CA GLY A 689 6.68 4.36 22.69
C GLY A 689 5.77 5.13 21.73
N LEU A 690 5.76 4.72 20.47
CA LEU A 690 4.97 5.36 19.41
C LEU A 690 4.10 4.33 18.71
N ILE A 691 2.78 4.41 18.83
CA ILE A 691 1.84 3.56 18.07
C ILE A 691 1.08 4.33 17.01
N GLY A 692 0.63 3.63 15.98
CA GLY A 692 -0.11 4.20 14.86
C GLY A 692 0.70 4.27 13.57
N SER A 693 0.53 5.37 12.84
CA SER A 693 0.94 5.55 11.44
C SER A 693 0.29 4.54 10.48
N CYS A 694 0.52 4.66 9.18
CA CYS A 694 -0.14 3.86 8.15
C CYS A 694 0.00 2.34 8.29
N THR A 695 0.98 1.84 9.05
CA THR A 695 1.27 0.41 9.17
C THR A 695 0.41 -0.29 10.23
N ASN A 696 0.10 0.38 11.34
CA ASN A 696 -0.59 -0.20 12.51
C ASN A 696 -1.44 0.87 13.23
N SER A 697 -2.43 1.42 12.54
CA SER A 697 -3.37 2.41 13.08
C SER A 697 -4.85 2.11 12.76
N SER A 698 -5.16 0.85 12.46
CA SER A 698 -6.53 0.40 12.28
C SER A 698 -7.33 0.39 13.59
N TYR A 699 -8.64 0.13 13.50
CA TYR A 699 -9.46 -0.06 14.68
C TYR A 699 -8.98 -1.24 15.54
N GLU A 700 -8.62 -2.36 14.90
CA GLU A 700 -8.07 -3.56 15.55
C GLU A 700 -6.78 -3.24 16.32
N ASP A 701 -5.82 -2.54 15.69
CA ASP A 701 -4.58 -2.11 16.34
C ASP A 701 -4.85 -1.29 17.62
N MET A 702 -5.82 -0.37 17.52
CA MET A 702 -6.15 0.58 18.59
C MET A 702 -6.97 -0.07 19.72
N GLU A 703 -7.89 -0.99 19.43
CA GLU A 703 -8.59 -1.77 20.46
C GLU A 703 -7.62 -2.69 21.20
N ARG A 704 -6.74 -3.40 20.49
CA ARG A 704 -5.74 -4.28 21.12
C ARG A 704 -4.80 -3.51 22.05
N ALA A 705 -4.27 -2.38 21.61
CA ALA A 705 -3.48 -1.49 22.45
C ALA A 705 -4.30 -0.93 23.64
N ALA A 706 -5.55 -0.52 23.41
CA ALA A 706 -6.43 -0.06 24.48
C ALA A 706 -6.75 -1.17 25.50
N SER A 707 -6.80 -2.44 25.09
CA SER A 707 -7.01 -3.58 26.00
C SER A 707 -5.87 -3.69 27.03
N LEU A 708 -4.61 -3.51 26.61
CA LEU A 708 -3.45 -3.51 27.49
C LEU A 708 -3.45 -2.30 28.42
N ALA A 709 -3.79 -1.11 27.89
CA ALA A 709 -3.95 0.09 28.70
C ALA A 709 -5.04 -0.07 29.78
N LYS A 710 -6.19 -0.68 29.44
CA LYS A 710 -7.28 -1.03 30.39
C LYS A 710 -6.77 -1.98 31.49
N GLN A 711 -5.99 -3.02 31.13
CA GLN A 711 -5.40 -3.94 32.13
C GLN A 711 -4.44 -3.22 33.10
N ALA A 712 -3.53 -2.38 32.58
CA ALA A 712 -2.58 -1.64 33.41
C ALA A 712 -3.28 -0.64 34.36
N LEU A 713 -4.31 0.07 33.87
CA LEU A 713 -5.15 0.95 34.69
C LEU A 713 -5.86 0.18 35.81
N ALA A 714 -6.44 -0.99 35.52
CA ALA A 714 -7.10 -1.84 36.51
C ALA A 714 -6.12 -2.37 37.57
N ALA A 715 -4.86 -2.61 37.21
CA ALA A 715 -3.79 -3.03 38.12
C ALA A 715 -3.09 -1.85 38.84
N GLY A 716 -3.42 -0.59 38.53
CA GLY A 716 -2.76 0.59 39.09
C GLY A 716 -1.29 0.73 38.66
N VAL A 717 -0.93 0.22 37.47
CA VAL A 717 0.42 0.31 36.90
C VAL A 717 0.50 1.54 35.99
N THR A 718 1.50 2.40 36.22
CA THR A 718 1.72 3.63 35.46
C THR A 718 2.73 3.46 34.34
N ALA A 719 2.57 4.23 33.26
CA ALA A 719 3.55 4.30 32.18
C ALA A 719 4.89 4.86 32.69
N LYS A 720 6.00 4.32 32.20
CA LYS A 720 7.37 4.74 32.52
C LYS A 720 8.08 5.42 31.35
N ALA A 721 7.77 5.01 30.12
CA ALA A 721 8.15 5.72 28.91
C ALA A 721 7.07 6.76 28.53
N LYS A 722 7.44 7.78 27.74
CA LYS A 722 6.42 8.62 27.08
C LYS A 722 5.66 7.78 26.06
N PHE A 723 4.37 8.07 25.87
CA PHE A 723 3.53 7.33 24.91
C PHE A 723 2.80 8.28 23.97
N VAL A 724 2.86 8.00 22.67
CA VAL A 724 2.16 8.77 21.64
C VAL A 724 1.41 7.86 20.67
N ILE A 725 0.24 8.32 20.23
CA ILE A 725 -0.72 7.55 19.45
C ILE A 725 -1.10 8.34 18.20
N THR A 726 -0.96 7.75 17.01
CA THR A 726 -1.30 8.38 15.73
C THR A 726 -2.43 7.61 15.03
N PRO A 727 -3.68 8.10 15.06
CA PRO A 727 -4.77 7.52 14.29
C PRO A 727 -4.49 7.59 12.78
N GLY A 728 -4.89 6.57 12.03
CA GLY A 728 -4.62 6.51 10.59
C GLY A 728 -5.50 7.46 9.78
N SER A 729 -6.71 7.74 10.24
CA SER A 729 -7.66 8.66 9.60
C SER A 729 -8.58 9.32 10.62
N GLU A 730 -9.28 10.37 10.18
CA GLU A 730 -10.36 11.01 10.95
C GLU A 730 -11.49 10.02 11.26
N GLN A 731 -11.78 9.09 10.33
CA GLN A 731 -12.72 7.99 10.56
C GLN A 731 -12.25 7.07 11.70
N ILE A 732 -10.98 6.66 11.72
CA ILE A 732 -10.43 5.92 12.87
C ILE A 732 -10.53 6.77 14.13
N ARG A 733 -10.00 8.00 14.14
CA ARG A 733 -9.95 8.88 15.32
C ARG A 733 -11.34 9.08 15.93
N ALA A 734 -12.35 9.41 15.13
CA ALA A 734 -13.71 9.58 15.58
C ALA A 734 -14.28 8.28 16.15
N THR A 735 -14.07 7.15 15.47
CA THR A 735 -14.54 5.82 15.90
C THR A 735 -13.91 5.40 17.25
N ILE A 736 -12.59 5.53 17.40
CA ILE A 736 -11.88 5.14 18.63
C ILE A 736 -12.08 6.13 19.79
N ALA A 737 -12.41 7.39 19.50
CA ALA A 737 -12.85 8.35 20.52
C ALA A 737 -14.25 7.99 21.04
N ARG A 738 -15.19 7.75 20.13
CA ARG A 738 -16.57 7.32 20.43
C ARG A 738 -16.61 6.00 21.22
N ASP A 739 -15.66 5.10 20.95
CA ASP A 739 -15.53 3.79 21.62
C ASP A 739 -14.66 3.83 22.89
N GLY A 740 -14.15 5.00 23.29
CA GLY A 740 -13.48 5.24 24.58
C GLY A 740 -11.98 4.89 24.63
N HIS A 741 -11.35 4.61 23.49
CA HIS A 741 -9.92 4.25 23.44
C HIS A 741 -9.04 5.48 23.63
N VAL A 742 -9.43 6.63 23.08
CA VAL A 742 -8.73 7.91 23.30
C VAL A 742 -8.66 8.24 24.79
N GLU A 743 -9.79 8.22 25.49
CA GLU A 743 -9.86 8.44 26.95
C GLU A 743 -9.00 7.41 27.73
N THR A 744 -8.98 6.16 27.28
CA THR A 744 -8.13 5.10 27.86
C THR A 744 -6.64 5.44 27.71
N PHE A 745 -6.21 5.90 26.53
CA PHE A 745 -4.82 6.28 26.27
C PHE A 745 -4.42 7.55 27.06
N GLU A 746 -5.30 8.56 27.13
CA GLU A 746 -5.06 9.78 27.90
C GLU A 746 -4.90 9.47 29.41
N LYS A 747 -5.71 8.54 29.95
CA LYS A 747 -5.62 8.08 31.35
C LYS A 747 -4.29 7.43 31.72
N ILE A 748 -3.58 6.82 30.77
CA ILE A 748 -2.22 6.27 30.98
C ILE A 748 -1.10 7.28 30.66
N GLY A 749 -1.43 8.53 30.37
CA GLY A 749 -0.48 9.58 29.99
C GLY A 749 -0.06 9.56 28.51
N GLY A 750 -0.81 8.86 27.66
CA GLY A 750 -0.62 8.85 26.21
C GLY A 750 -1.11 10.13 25.55
N VAL A 751 -0.38 10.62 24.54
CA VAL A 751 -0.76 11.79 23.74
C VAL A 751 -1.26 11.36 22.37
N VAL A 752 -2.51 11.68 22.04
CA VAL A 752 -3.06 11.46 20.69
C VAL A 752 -2.62 12.61 19.78
N LEU A 753 -1.88 12.24 18.72
CA LEU A 753 -1.37 13.14 17.69
C LEU A 753 -2.42 13.34 16.58
N ALA A 754 -2.12 14.25 15.64
CA ALA A 754 -2.97 14.47 14.48
C ALA A 754 -2.99 13.22 13.56
N ASN A 755 -4.04 13.09 12.74
CA ASN A 755 -4.21 11.99 11.79
C ASN A 755 -3.25 12.17 10.59
N ALA A 756 -1.93 11.98 10.81
CA ALA A 756 -0.86 12.41 9.93
C ALA A 756 0.42 11.56 10.12
N CYS A 757 1.37 11.62 9.19
CA CYS A 757 2.59 10.82 9.24
C CYS A 757 3.50 11.16 10.43
N GLY A 758 3.61 12.45 10.79
CA GLY A 758 4.31 12.94 11.98
C GLY A 758 5.69 12.28 12.26
N PRO A 759 5.91 11.66 13.44
CA PRO A 759 7.17 11.03 13.81
C PRO A 759 7.63 9.87 12.91
N CYS A 760 6.75 9.28 12.09
CA CYS A 760 7.13 8.21 11.16
C CYS A 760 8.06 8.70 10.03
N ILE A 761 8.00 9.99 9.71
CA ILE A 761 8.74 10.60 8.60
C ILE A 761 9.69 11.73 9.02
N GLY A 762 9.85 11.93 10.34
CA GLY A 762 10.73 12.95 10.92
C GLY A 762 10.07 14.32 11.10
N GLN A 763 8.73 14.40 11.07
CA GLN A 763 7.96 15.59 11.42
C GLN A 763 7.55 15.49 12.90
N TRP A 764 8.55 15.62 13.77
CA TRP A 764 8.40 15.56 15.21
C TRP A 764 9.40 16.50 15.88
N ASP A 765 8.86 17.48 16.62
CA ASP A 765 9.65 18.33 17.50
C ASP A 765 9.94 17.59 18.81
N ARG A 766 11.00 16.77 18.80
CA ARG A 766 11.39 15.91 19.92
C ARG A 766 12.23 16.68 20.95
N GLN A 767 11.70 16.79 22.17
CA GLN A 767 12.26 17.62 23.26
C GLN A 767 12.78 16.82 24.48
N ASP A 768 12.68 15.49 24.51
CA ASP A 768 13.10 14.66 25.67
C ASP A 768 14.59 14.28 25.70
N VAL A 769 15.32 14.45 24.60
CA VAL A 769 16.74 14.06 24.46
C VAL A 769 17.51 15.12 23.69
N LYS A 770 18.81 15.29 23.99
CA LYS A 770 19.68 16.20 23.25
C LYS A 770 20.12 15.59 21.93
N LYS A 771 20.46 16.44 20.95
CA LYS A 771 21.02 15.97 19.67
C LYS A 771 22.33 15.22 19.90
N GLY A 772 22.46 14.02 19.33
CA GLY A 772 23.60 13.13 19.55
C GLY A 772 23.51 12.25 20.81
N GLU A 773 22.46 12.40 21.63
CA GLU A 773 22.25 11.56 22.81
C GLU A 773 21.79 10.15 22.42
N LYS A 774 22.51 9.14 22.89
CA LYS A 774 22.21 7.73 22.63
C LYS A 774 21.01 7.30 23.50
N ASN A 775 19.89 7.01 22.86
CA ASN A 775 18.63 6.63 23.51
C ASN A 775 17.90 5.56 22.67
N SER A 776 16.86 4.94 23.23
CA SER A 776 16.01 3.98 22.51
C SER A 776 14.55 4.46 22.42
N ILE A 777 13.94 4.19 21.27
CA ILE A 777 12.50 4.33 21.02
C ILE A 777 11.95 3.04 20.41
N VAL A 778 10.70 2.71 20.70
CA VAL A 778 10.00 1.56 20.11
C VAL A 778 8.74 2.06 19.41
N THR A 779 8.54 1.64 18.17
CA THR A 779 7.49 2.14 17.28
C THR A 779 6.67 1.00 16.69
N SER A 780 5.38 1.23 16.41
CA SER A 780 4.58 0.33 15.56
C SER A 780 4.71 0.67 14.06
N TYR A 781 5.71 1.46 13.68
CA TYR A 781 5.94 1.90 12.30
C TYR A 781 6.65 0.80 11.49
N ASN A 782 7.10 1.13 10.29
CA ASN A 782 7.79 0.24 9.35
C ASN A 782 9.31 0.51 9.25
N ARG A 783 9.77 1.76 9.41
CA ARG A 783 11.13 2.17 9.05
C ARG A 783 11.88 2.85 10.19
N ASN A 784 13.09 2.35 10.45
CA ASN A 784 13.96 2.74 11.57
C ASN A 784 15.40 3.05 11.13
N PHE A 785 15.60 3.58 9.92
CA PHE A 785 16.93 4.04 9.51
C PHE A 785 17.46 5.16 10.42
N THR A 786 18.79 5.28 10.52
CA THR A 786 19.50 6.24 11.36
C THR A 786 18.92 7.66 11.26
N GLY A 787 18.44 8.20 12.39
CA GLY A 787 17.84 9.54 12.46
C GLY A 787 16.49 9.72 11.75
N ARG A 788 15.79 8.64 11.34
CA ARG A 788 14.52 8.77 10.59
C ARG A 788 13.42 9.51 11.37
N ASN A 789 13.29 9.27 12.67
CA ASN A 789 12.13 9.72 13.45
C ASN A 789 12.29 11.11 14.09
N ASP A 790 13.52 11.49 14.45
CA ASP A 790 13.87 12.70 15.23
C ASP A 790 15.15 13.41 14.71
N ALA A 791 15.64 13.00 13.52
CA ALA A 791 16.91 13.41 12.95
C ALA A 791 18.15 13.17 13.84
N ASN A 792 18.05 12.43 14.96
CA ASN A 792 19.18 12.14 15.86
C ASN A 792 19.87 10.83 15.46
N PRO A 793 21.12 10.85 14.96
CA PRO A 793 21.81 9.63 14.53
C PRO A 793 22.06 8.62 15.65
N ALA A 794 22.03 9.06 16.92
CA ALA A 794 22.26 8.20 18.09
C ALA A 794 20.99 7.51 18.63
N THR A 795 19.80 7.89 18.16
CA THR A 795 18.53 7.24 18.51
C THR A 795 18.48 5.83 17.91
N HIS A 796 18.34 4.82 18.77
CA HIS A 796 18.15 3.43 18.40
C HIS A 796 16.65 3.16 18.25
N ALA A 797 16.18 2.98 17.02
CA ALA A 797 14.75 2.86 16.73
C ALA A 797 14.36 1.40 16.44
N PHE A 798 13.42 0.88 17.23
CA PHE A 798 12.92 -0.48 17.06
C PHE A 798 11.49 -0.45 16.48
N VAL A 799 11.19 -1.40 15.58
CA VAL A 799 9.86 -1.56 14.98
C VAL A 799 9.26 -2.90 15.40
N THR A 800 8.01 -2.86 15.88
CA THR A 800 7.26 -4.04 16.38
C THR A 800 5.74 -3.83 16.21
N SER A 801 4.91 -4.65 16.86
CA SER A 801 3.44 -4.50 16.92
C SER A 801 3.02 -3.39 17.90
N PRO A 802 1.85 -2.76 17.73
CA PRO A 802 1.36 -1.77 18.69
C PRO A 802 1.13 -2.38 20.08
N ASP A 803 0.85 -3.68 20.13
CA ASP A 803 0.73 -4.49 21.34
C ASP A 803 2.02 -4.46 22.19
N LEU A 804 3.15 -4.82 21.58
CA LEU A 804 4.45 -4.83 22.28
C LEU A 804 4.91 -3.42 22.66
N VAL A 805 4.71 -2.41 21.80
CA VAL A 805 5.01 -1.01 22.15
C VAL A 805 4.22 -0.60 23.40
N THR A 806 2.92 -0.89 23.44
CA THR A 806 2.04 -0.50 24.55
C THR A 806 2.42 -1.21 25.84
N ALA A 807 2.73 -2.51 25.80
CA ALA A 807 3.18 -3.25 26.97
C ALA A 807 4.55 -2.74 27.49
N MET A 808 5.50 -2.48 26.59
CA MET A 808 6.85 -2.01 26.96
C MET A 808 6.86 -0.61 27.57
N VAL A 809 5.90 0.28 27.22
CA VAL A 809 5.75 1.60 27.83
C VAL A 809 5.59 1.56 29.36
N PHE A 810 4.93 0.53 29.91
CA PHE A 810 4.77 0.35 31.35
C PHE A 810 6.03 -0.21 32.04
N SER A 811 6.91 -0.87 31.29
CA SER A 811 8.21 -1.32 31.79
C SER A 811 9.27 -0.21 31.75
N GLY A 812 9.26 0.62 30.70
CA GLY A 812 10.34 1.56 30.37
C GLY A 812 11.65 0.89 29.95
N ASP A 813 11.65 -0.43 29.70
CA ASP A 813 12.87 -1.23 29.46
C ASP A 813 12.68 -2.17 28.26
N LEU A 814 13.58 -2.09 27.27
CA LEU A 814 13.60 -2.95 26.09
C LEU A 814 13.72 -4.45 26.41
N ARG A 815 14.19 -4.80 27.61
CA ARG A 815 14.38 -6.20 28.03
C ARG A 815 13.10 -6.84 28.57
N PHE A 816 12.03 -6.09 28.75
CA PHE A 816 10.75 -6.61 29.23
C PHE A 816 10.06 -7.47 28.16
N ASN A 817 9.79 -8.72 28.50
CA ASN A 817 8.99 -9.64 27.70
C ASN A 817 7.61 -9.86 28.34
N PRO A 818 6.52 -9.27 27.83
CA PRO A 818 5.20 -9.40 28.46
C PRO A 818 4.63 -10.83 28.44
N LEU A 819 5.19 -11.73 27.63
CA LEU A 819 4.77 -13.15 27.60
C LEU A 819 5.26 -13.90 28.84
N THR A 820 6.38 -13.49 29.45
CA THR A 820 7.02 -14.17 30.58
C THR A 820 6.95 -13.35 31.86
N ASP A 821 7.25 -12.06 31.78
CA ASP A 821 7.68 -11.24 32.91
C ASP A 821 6.51 -10.61 33.67
N THR A 822 6.81 -10.05 34.85
CA THR A 822 5.87 -9.29 35.68
C THR A 822 6.33 -7.84 35.86
N LEU A 823 5.36 -6.94 36.06
CA LEU A 823 5.58 -5.59 36.56
C LEU A 823 5.14 -5.53 38.04
N LYS A 824 5.65 -4.55 38.78
CA LYS A 824 5.20 -4.27 40.14
C LYS A 824 4.15 -3.18 40.16
N THR A 825 3.04 -3.44 40.83
CA THR A 825 2.00 -2.46 41.16
C THR A 825 2.47 -1.49 42.25
N ALA A 826 1.72 -0.41 42.50
CA ALA A 826 2.05 0.55 43.56
C ALA A 826 2.06 -0.07 44.98
N ASP A 827 1.31 -1.14 45.21
CA ASP A 827 1.31 -1.93 46.46
C ASP A 827 2.29 -3.14 46.43
N GLY A 828 3.16 -3.22 45.42
CA GLY A 828 4.27 -4.18 45.35
C GLY A 828 3.90 -5.59 44.86
N LYS A 829 2.64 -5.83 44.47
CA LYS A 829 2.19 -7.10 43.88
C LYS A 829 2.75 -7.28 42.48
N ASP A 830 2.84 -8.54 42.05
CA ASP A 830 3.13 -8.89 40.66
C ASP A 830 1.87 -8.73 39.80
N PHE A 831 2.00 -7.95 38.73
CA PHE A 831 1.05 -7.85 37.64
C PHE A 831 1.68 -8.41 36.37
N LYS A 832 0.91 -9.21 35.62
CA LYS A 832 1.29 -9.71 34.31
C LYS A 832 0.19 -9.36 33.31
N PHE A 833 0.58 -8.89 32.14
CA PHE A 833 -0.38 -8.65 31.06
C PHE A 833 -0.95 -9.97 30.54
N GLU A 834 -2.26 -10.02 30.38
CA GLU A 834 -2.93 -11.01 29.55
C GLU A 834 -2.77 -10.61 28.08
N ALA A 835 -2.79 -11.60 27.18
CA ALA A 835 -2.65 -11.34 25.75
C ALA A 835 -3.73 -10.36 25.25
N PRO A 836 -3.38 -9.38 24.41
CA PRO A 836 -4.31 -8.36 23.93
C PRO A 836 -5.45 -8.98 23.11
N GLY A 837 -6.67 -8.51 23.39
CA GLY A 837 -7.90 -8.90 22.71
C GLY A 837 -8.65 -7.69 22.19
N GLY A 838 -9.64 -7.92 21.32
CA GLY A 838 -10.41 -6.84 20.71
C GLY A 838 -11.32 -7.32 19.58
N ASN A 839 -12.12 -6.41 19.04
CA ASN A 839 -12.86 -6.63 17.80
C ASN A 839 -12.02 -6.19 16.60
N GLU A 840 -12.04 -6.98 15.52
CA GLU A 840 -11.38 -6.65 14.24
C GLU A 840 -11.97 -5.37 13.62
N LEU A 841 -13.29 -5.23 13.70
CA LEU A 841 -14.08 -4.12 13.14
C LEU A 841 -14.94 -3.49 14.25
N PRO A 842 -15.25 -2.19 14.20
CA PRO A 842 -16.08 -1.54 15.21
C PRO A 842 -17.50 -2.15 15.23
N PRO A 843 -17.97 -2.73 16.35
CA PRO A 843 -19.30 -3.36 16.42
C PRO A 843 -20.47 -2.39 16.18
N ARG A 844 -20.23 -1.09 16.38
CA ARG A 844 -21.19 0.00 16.10
C ARG A 844 -21.01 0.63 14.71
N GLY A 845 -20.19 0.04 13.85
CA GLY A 845 -19.75 0.62 12.58
C GLY A 845 -18.77 1.78 12.77
N TYR A 846 -18.19 2.26 11.66
CA TYR A 846 -17.29 3.40 11.65
C TYR A 846 -18.06 4.73 11.77
N ASP A 847 -17.56 5.61 12.63
CA ASP A 847 -17.91 7.02 12.65
C ASP A 847 -17.05 7.75 11.59
N PRO A 848 -17.64 8.47 10.60
CA PRO A 848 -16.85 9.16 9.59
C PRO A 848 -16.10 10.39 10.13
N GLY A 849 -16.44 10.90 11.32
CA GLY A 849 -15.86 12.12 11.85
C GLY A 849 -16.20 13.37 11.04
N VAL A 850 -15.27 14.33 10.99
CA VAL A 850 -15.41 15.57 10.22
C VAL A 850 -15.23 15.32 8.72
N ASP A 851 -16.10 15.88 7.88
CA ASP A 851 -15.91 15.86 6.42
C ASP A 851 -14.69 16.70 6.02
N THR A 852 -13.63 15.99 5.65
CA THR A 852 -12.33 16.54 5.26
C THR A 852 -12.06 16.43 3.77
N TYR A 853 -13.00 15.87 2.98
CA TYR A 853 -12.85 15.79 1.53
C TYR A 853 -13.26 17.10 0.84
N GLN A 854 -12.68 17.34 -0.32
CA GLN A 854 -13.07 18.38 -1.26
C GLN A 854 -13.14 17.75 -2.65
N ALA A 855 -14.37 17.59 -3.14
CA ALA A 855 -14.61 17.19 -4.52
C ALA A 855 -14.18 18.31 -5.49
N PRO A 856 -13.66 17.98 -6.69
CA PRO A 856 -13.42 18.98 -7.72
C PRO A 856 -14.75 19.62 -8.17
N PRO A 857 -14.82 20.95 -8.35
CA PRO A 857 -16.04 21.64 -8.75
C PRO A 857 -16.46 21.28 -10.18
N GLN A 858 -17.75 21.39 -10.48
CA GLN A 858 -18.26 21.16 -11.84
C GLN A 858 -17.70 22.18 -12.85
N ASN A 859 -17.65 23.46 -12.50
CA ASN A 859 -17.00 24.48 -13.31
C ASN A 859 -15.54 24.66 -12.88
N ARG A 860 -14.62 24.07 -13.64
CA ARG A 860 -13.18 24.11 -13.39
C ARG A 860 -12.44 25.21 -14.15
N ALA A 861 -13.06 25.75 -15.21
CA ALA A 861 -12.43 26.75 -16.08
C ALA A 861 -12.17 28.09 -15.36
N SER A 862 -12.98 28.42 -14.35
CA SER A 862 -12.80 29.61 -13.50
C SER A 862 -11.79 29.43 -12.37
N VAL A 863 -11.19 28.24 -12.19
CA VAL A 863 -10.24 27.99 -11.11
C VAL A 863 -8.83 28.42 -11.52
N ASN A 864 -8.28 29.39 -10.80
CA ASN A 864 -6.88 29.80 -10.90
C ASN A 864 -6.06 29.03 -9.86
N VAL A 865 -4.91 28.48 -10.27
CA VAL A 865 -3.99 27.79 -9.35
C VAL A 865 -3.19 28.84 -8.57
N ALA A 866 -3.16 28.72 -7.24
CA ALA A 866 -2.39 29.61 -6.39
C ALA A 866 -0.90 29.24 -6.44
N VAL A 867 -0.09 29.96 -7.21
CA VAL A 867 1.38 29.94 -7.14
C VAL A 867 1.87 31.38 -7.19
N ASP A 868 2.55 31.83 -6.13
CA ASP A 868 3.21 33.14 -6.10
C ASP A 868 4.58 33.05 -6.81
N PRO A 869 4.86 33.88 -7.84
CA PRO A 869 6.19 33.94 -8.47
C PRO A 869 7.35 34.31 -7.54
N GLN A 870 7.07 34.90 -6.37
CA GLN A 870 8.05 35.24 -5.33
C GLN A 870 8.10 34.20 -4.19
N SER A 871 7.38 33.09 -4.31
CA SER A 871 7.34 32.02 -3.32
C SER A 871 8.72 31.41 -3.05
N ASN A 872 8.97 31.09 -1.77
CA ASN A 872 10.08 30.24 -1.36
C ASN A 872 9.66 28.77 -1.13
N ARG A 873 8.37 28.45 -1.27
CA ARG A 873 7.76 27.12 -1.02
C ARG A 873 7.44 26.37 -2.31
N LEU A 874 7.03 27.10 -3.35
CA LEU A 874 6.54 26.61 -4.64
C LEU A 874 7.33 27.30 -5.77
N GLN A 875 7.67 26.56 -6.83
CA GLN A 875 8.36 27.09 -8.00
C GLN A 875 7.83 26.42 -9.26
N LEU A 876 7.36 27.22 -10.23
CA LEU A 876 7.01 26.68 -11.55
C LEU A 876 8.27 26.08 -12.22
N LEU A 877 8.11 24.92 -12.84
CA LEU A 877 9.23 24.19 -13.42
C LEU A 877 9.63 24.73 -14.80
N THR A 878 10.92 25.03 -14.95
CA THR A 878 11.54 25.27 -16.25
C THR A 878 11.94 23.94 -16.88
N PRO A 879 11.59 23.67 -18.16
CA PRO A 879 12.03 22.46 -18.86
C PRO A 879 13.55 22.27 -18.82
N PHE A 880 14.02 21.04 -18.54
CA PHE A 880 15.45 20.74 -18.58
C PHE A 880 16.00 20.84 -20.00
N LYS A 881 17.29 21.18 -20.14
CA LYS A 881 17.95 21.21 -21.45
C LYS A 881 17.96 19.80 -22.10
N PRO A 882 17.58 19.65 -23.38
CA PRO A 882 17.77 18.41 -24.13
C PRO A 882 19.24 17.96 -24.16
N TRP A 883 19.47 16.68 -24.47
CA TRP A 883 20.82 16.17 -24.70
C TRP A 883 21.44 16.82 -25.95
N ASN A 884 22.74 17.10 -25.90
CA ASN A 884 23.48 17.84 -26.93
C ASN A 884 23.88 16.98 -28.15
N GLY A 885 23.53 15.69 -28.18
CA GLY A 885 23.88 14.75 -29.24
C GLY A 885 25.31 14.23 -29.20
N LYS A 886 26.06 14.45 -28.10
CA LYS A 886 27.47 14.05 -27.95
C LYS A 886 27.69 13.18 -26.72
N ASP A 887 28.80 12.44 -26.74
CA ASP A 887 29.30 11.76 -25.56
C ASP A 887 29.74 12.79 -24.50
N TYR A 888 29.83 12.37 -23.23
CA TYR A 888 30.37 13.21 -22.16
C TYR A 888 31.85 12.89 -22.00
N GLU A 889 32.73 13.87 -22.15
CA GLU A 889 34.19 13.69 -22.17
C GLU A 889 34.87 14.52 -21.09
N ASP A 890 35.83 13.89 -20.41
CA ASP A 890 36.72 14.47 -19.39
C ASP A 890 36.01 15.25 -18.26
N ILE A 891 34.98 14.61 -17.66
CA ILE A 891 34.11 15.23 -16.65
C ILE A 891 34.45 14.74 -15.22
N PRO A 892 34.35 15.59 -14.19
CA PRO A 892 34.71 15.23 -12.82
C PRO A 892 33.69 14.28 -12.16
N VAL A 893 34.19 13.49 -11.21
CA VAL A 893 33.38 12.80 -10.20
C VAL A 893 33.06 13.80 -9.08
N LEU A 894 31.79 14.14 -8.88
CA LEU A 894 31.38 15.03 -7.78
C LEU A 894 31.58 14.37 -6.40
N ILE A 895 31.26 13.09 -6.31
CA ILE A 895 31.41 12.27 -5.11
C ILE A 895 31.48 10.79 -5.50
N LYS A 896 32.39 10.05 -4.85
CA LYS A 896 32.38 8.60 -4.80
C LYS A 896 31.86 8.17 -3.43
N VAL A 897 30.65 7.60 -3.40
CA VAL A 897 29.90 7.32 -2.18
C VAL A 897 30.28 5.97 -1.60
N LEU A 898 30.70 5.95 -0.34
CA LEU A 898 31.02 4.74 0.42
C LEU A 898 29.75 4.11 1.03
N GLY A 899 29.46 2.86 0.67
CA GLY A 899 28.40 2.07 1.31
C GLY A 899 26.98 2.57 1.01
N LYS A 900 26.08 2.37 1.98
CA LYS A 900 24.63 2.54 1.81
C LYS A 900 24.24 4.00 1.50
N CYS A 901 23.71 4.25 0.32
CA CYS A 901 23.16 5.55 -0.07
C CYS A 901 21.64 5.47 -0.28
N THR A 902 20.86 5.87 0.73
CA THR A 902 19.39 5.91 0.66
C THR A 902 18.91 7.20 -0.01
N THR A 903 17.64 7.28 -0.40
CA THR A 903 17.03 8.56 -0.82
C THR A 903 17.05 9.64 0.25
N ASP A 904 17.16 9.27 1.54
CA ASP A 904 17.34 10.23 2.63
C ASP A 904 18.79 10.74 2.71
N HIS A 905 19.79 9.97 2.24
CA HIS A 905 21.16 10.48 2.06
C HIS A 905 21.29 11.42 0.85
N ILE A 906 20.48 11.20 -0.19
CA ILE A 906 20.46 11.99 -1.43
C ILE A 906 19.62 13.28 -1.29
N SER A 907 18.41 13.20 -0.76
CA SER A 907 17.46 14.32 -0.62
C SER A 907 16.71 14.19 0.70
N MET A 908 17.25 14.77 1.78
CA MET A 908 16.72 14.60 3.15
C MET A 908 15.24 15.02 3.30
N ALA A 909 14.55 14.43 4.27
CA ALA A 909 13.21 14.83 4.72
C ALA A 909 13.29 15.88 5.85
N GLY A 910 12.44 15.77 6.88
CA GLY A 910 12.44 16.68 8.04
C GLY A 910 12.31 18.16 7.62
N PRO A 911 13.25 19.05 8.00
CA PRO A 911 13.14 20.49 7.74
C PRO A 911 13.14 20.86 6.25
N TRP A 912 13.50 19.93 5.36
CA TRP A 912 13.50 20.14 3.91
C TRP A 912 12.13 19.93 3.26
N LEU A 913 11.16 19.33 3.96
CA LEU A 913 9.82 19.09 3.41
C LEU A 913 9.09 20.39 3.03
N LYS A 914 9.41 21.51 3.69
CA LYS A 914 8.90 22.83 3.34
C LYS A 914 9.25 23.28 1.91
N TYR A 915 10.33 22.76 1.31
CA TYR A 915 10.77 23.14 -0.04
C TYR A 915 10.40 22.10 -1.12
N ARG A 916 9.54 21.10 -0.84
CA ARG A 916 9.19 20.05 -1.80
C ARG A 916 8.55 20.56 -3.10
N GLY A 917 7.92 21.73 -3.09
CA GLY A 917 7.42 22.41 -4.29
C GLY A 917 8.41 23.35 -4.97
N HIS A 918 9.60 23.59 -4.40
CA HIS A 918 10.57 24.57 -4.90
C HIS A 918 11.93 23.92 -5.18
N LEU A 919 12.15 23.55 -6.45
CA LEU A 919 13.29 22.72 -6.86
C LEU A 919 14.66 23.33 -6.53
N ASP A 920 14.88 24.64 -6.74
CA ASP A 920 16.20 25.21 -6.43
C ASP A 920 16.49 25.24 -4.91
N ASN A 921 15.52 25.61 -4.07
CA ASN A 921 15.66 25.64 -2.62
C ASN A 921 15.91 24.25 -2.01
N ILE A 922 15.20 23.21 -2.46
CA ILE A 922 15.42 21.85 -1.94
C ILE A 922 16.76 21.26 -2.40
N SER A 923 17.24 21.63 -3.60
CA SER A 923 18.56 21.20 -4.11
C SER A 923 19.75 21.58 -3.21
N ASN A 924 19.56 22.48 -2.24
CA ASN A 924 20.55 22.76 -1.19
C ASN A 924 20.74 21.62 -0.18
N ASN A 925 20.01 20.50 -0.30
CA ASN A 925 20.23 19.28 0.48
C ASN A 925 20.81 18.10 -0.33
N MET A 926 21.10 18.31 -1.61
CA MET A 926 21.57 17.26 -2.51
C MET A 926 22.84 16.58 -1.97
N LEU A 927 22.73 15.28 -1.68
CA LEU A 927 23.81 14.40 -1.23
C LEU A 927 24.49 14.79 0.09
N ILE A 928 23.89 15.65 0.91
CA ILE A 928 24.50 16.08 2.19
C ILE A 928 24.61 14.93 3.20
N GLY A 929 23.81 13.86 3.07
CA GLY A 929 23.90 12.67 3.92
C GLY A 929 24.77 11.55 3.36
N ALA A 930 25.30 11.69 2.14
CA ALA A 930 26.15 10.67 1.52
C ALA A 930 27.59 10.74 2.05
N ILE A 931 28.16 9.58 2.40
CA ILE A 931 29.55 9.49 2.90
C ILE A 931 30.52 9.49 1.72
N ASN A 932 31.38 10.51 1.63
CA ASN A 932 32.46 10.57 0.65
C ASN A 932 33.58 9.60 1.04
N ILE A 933 33.97 8.69 0.13
CA ILE A 933 35.05 7.73 0.38
C ILE A 933 36.42 8.41 0.56
N GLU A 934 36.66 9.60 -0.02
CA GLU A 934 37.96 10.27 0.02
C GLU A 934 38.39 10.68 1.44
N ASN A 935 37.42 11.04 2.29
CA ASN A 935 37.67 11.59 3.62
C ASN A 935 36.78 10.97 4.72
N ASN A 936 35.92 10.02 4.37
CA ASN A 936 34.94 9.34 5.22
C ASN A 936 33.97 10.31 5.96
N LYS A 937 33.61 11.44 5.32
CA LYS A 937 32.69 12.45 5.87
C LYS A 937 31.44 12.61 5.01
N ALA A 938 30.34 12.94 5.68
CA ALA A 938 29.15 13.46 5.02
C ALA A 938 29.35 14.93 4.63
N ASN A 939 28.66 15.37 3.56
CA ASN A 939 28.64 16.77 3.09
C ASN A 939 30.02 17.45 2.93
N SER A 940 31.06 16.72 2.52
CA SER A 940 32.40 17.27 2.36
C SER A 940 33.12 16.63 1.17
N VAL A 941 33.12 17.32 0.04
CA VAL A 941 33.74 16.90 -1.22
C VAL A 941 34.70 17.96 -1.71
N ARG A 942 35.74 17.54 -2.44
CA ARG A 942 36.73 18.45 -2.99
C ARG A 942 36.20 19.15 -4.25
N ASN A 943 36.23 20.47 -4.25
CA ASN A 943 35.96 21.29 -5.43
C ASN A 943 37.24 21.39 -6.27
N GLU A 944 37.22 20.92 -7.51
CA GLU A 944 38.41 20.92 -8.35
C GLU A 944 38.76 22.30 -8.93
N LEU A 945 37.84 23.27 -8.88
CA LEU A 945 38.07 24.64 -9.34
C LEU A 945 39.02 25.44 -8.43
N ASN A 946 39.09 25.10 -7.14
CA ASN A 946 39.94 25.78 -6.16
C ASN A 946 40.77 24.82 -5.27
N GLY A 947 40.48 23.51 -5.31
CA GLY A 947 41.16 22.47 -4.56
C GLY A 947 40.65 22.25 -3.13
N GLU A 948 39.67 23.02 -2.66
CA GLU A 948 39.18 23.04 -1.28
C GLU A 948 38.04 22.02 -1.05
N TYR A 949 37.84 21.61 0.21
CA TYR A 949 36.67 20.80 0.60
C TYR A 949 35.48 21.67 0.98
N ALA A 950 34.32 21.41 0.38
CA ALA A 950 33.09 22.18 0.59
C ALA A 950 31.83 21.29 0.60
N PRO A 951 30.66 21.83 0.99
CA PRO A 951 29.37 21.12 0.91
C PRO A 951 29.04 20.65 -0.51
N VAL A 952 28.46 19.46 -0.65
CA VAL A 952 28.19 18.85 -1.97
C VAL A 952 27.31 19.73 -2.87
N PRO A 953 26.21 20.35 -2.37
CA PRO A 953 25.42 21.28 -3.18
C PRO A 953 26.20 22.51 -3.63
N ALA A 954 27.14 23.01 -2.82
CA ALA A 954 27.93 24.20 -3.15
C ALA A 954 28.92 23.90 -4.29
N VAL A 955 29.60 22.75 -4.24
CA VAL A 955 30.49 22.29 -5.32
C VAL A 955 29.71 22.03 -6.61
N ALA A 956 28.56 21.35 -6.51
CA ALA A 956 27.70 21.11 -7.67
C ALA A 956 27.17 22.41 -8.30
N ARG A 957 26.79 23.41 -7.49
CA ARG A 957 26.44 24.75 -7.98
C ARG A 957 27.61 25.47 -8.66
N ALA A 958 28.83 25.35 -8.12
CA ALA A 958 30.03 25.92 -8.75
C ALA A 958 30.32 25.27 -10.12
N TYR A 959 30.25 23.94 -10.22
CA TYR A 959 30.36 23.21 -11.48
C TYR A 959 29.26 23.61 -12.48
N LYS A 960 27.99 23.70 -12.05
CA LYS A 960 26.88 24.20 -12.88
C LYS A 960 27.13 25.61 -13.41
N ALA A 961 27.62 26.53 -12.57
CA ALA A 961 27.94 27.90 -12.98
C ALA A 961 29.09 27.96 -14.00
N ALA A 962 30.09 27.08 -13.87
CA ALA A 962 31.17 26.89 -14.84
C ALA A 962 30.76 26.09 -16.10
N ASN A 963 29.50 25.64 -16.21
CA ASN A 963 28.99 24.71 -17.23
C ASN A 963 29.73 23.36 -17.29
N ILE A 964 30.28 22.91 -16.15
CA ILE A 964 30.94 21.62 -15.98
C ILE A 964 29.87 20.57 -15.57
N PRO A 965 29.52 19.61 -16.45
CA PRO A 965 28.74 18.45 -16.05
C PRO A 965 29.55 17.51 -15.15
N TRP A 966 28.89 16.68 -14.35
CA TRP A 966 29.56 15.77 -13.42
C TRP A 966 28.81 14.44 -13.23
N VAL A 967 29.48 13.45 -12.63
CA VAL A 967 28.88 12.16 -12.25
C VAL A 967 28.92 11.90 -10.75
N VAL A 968 28.06 10.99 -10.30
CA VAL A 968 28.19 10.30 -9.00
C VAL A 968 28.67 8.88 -9.24
N ILE A 969 29.63 8.43 -8.45
CA ILE A 969 29.98 7.01 -8.32
C ILE A 969 29.40 6.48 -7.01
N GLY A 970 28.72 5.33 -7.02
CA GLY A 970 28.09 4.77 -5.82
C GLY A 970 28.21 3.25 -5.70
N ASP A 971 27.82 2.76 -4.53
CA ASP A 971 27.95 1.37 -4.11
C ASP A 971 26.72 0.52 -4.54
N GLU A 972 26.30 -0.44 -3.72
CA GLU A 972 25.08 -1.25 -3.93
C GLU A 972 23.77 -0.57 -3.48
N ASN A 973 22.66 -0.98 -4.12
CA ASN A 973 21.29 -0.57 -3.81
C ASN A 973 21.09 0.96 -3.71
N TYR A 974 21.77 1.71 -4.58
CA TYR A 974 21.77 3.16 -4.55
C TYR A 974 20.36 3.72 -4.76
N GLY A 975 19.96 4.66 -3.90
CA GLY A 975 18.62 5.23 -3.88
C GLY A 975 17.58 4.38 -3.16
N GLU A 976 17.99 3.49 -2.24
CA GLU A 976 17.08 2.71 -1.39
C GLU A 976 16.12 3.62 -0.59
N GLY A 977 14.86 3.19 -0.44
CA GLY A 977 13.92 3.76 0.53
C GLY A 977 12.70 4.46 -0.06
N SER A 978 12.63 5.78 0.07
CA SER A 978 11.43 6.58 -0.21
C SER A 978 11.30 6.88 -1.71
N SER A 979 10.08 6.95 -2.22
CA SER A 979 9.77 7.18 -3.65
C SER A 979 10.20 8.55 -4.22
N ARG A 980 10.65 9.47 -3.37
CA ARG A 980 10.87 10.90 -3.69
C ARG A 980 11.67 11.11 -4.98
N GLU A 981 11.05 11.74 -5.97
CA GLU A 981 11.67 12.06 -7.25
C GLU A 981 12.69 13.21 -7.17
N HIS A 982 12.65 14.01 -6.09
CA HIS A 982 13.64 15.06 -5.83
C HIS A 982 15.07 14.53 -5.80
N ALA A 983 15.28 13.30 -5.31
CA ALA A 983 16.58 12.63 -5.34
C ALA A 983 17.15 12.44 -6.77
N ALA A 984 16.33 12.55 -7.82
CA ALA A 984 16.78 12.63 -9.21
C ALA A 984 16.73 14.07 -9.77
N LEU A 985 15.68 14.84 -9.45
CA LEU A 985 15.51 16.22 -9.92
C LEU A 985 16.63 17.15 -9.45
N GLU A 986 17.06 17.05 -8.19
CA GLU A 986 18.12 17.90 -7.62
C GLU A 986 19.47 17.64 -8.29
N VAL A 987 19.81 16.36 -8.48
CA VAL A 987 21.03 15.89 -9.17
C VAL A 987 21.02 16.40 -10.62
N ARG A 988 19.89 16.26 -11.32
CA ARG A 988 19.70 16.79 -12.68
C ARG A 988 19.78 18.31 -12.75
N HIS A 989 19.19 19.00 -11.77
CA HIS A 989 19.13 20.47 -11.69
C HIS A 989 20.49 21.07 -11.38
N LEU A 990 21.30 20.45 -10.52
CA LEU A 990 22.65 20.90 -10.18
C LEU A 990 23.74 20.45 -11.18
N GLY A 991 23.36 19.95 -12.35
CA GLY A 991 24.27 19.73 -13.49
C GLY A 991 24.79 18.30 -13.63
N GLY A 992 24.33 17.36 -12.80
CA GLY A 992 24.68 15.95 -12.92
C GLY A 992 24.12 15.34 -14.20
N VAL A 993 24.91 14.47 -14.84
CA VAL A 993 24.53 13.80 -16.10
C VAL A 993 24.37 12.30 -15.96
N ALA A 994 25.11 11.67 -15.05
CA ALA A 994 25.05 10.24 -14.80
C ALA A 994 25.24 9.89 -13.31
N VAL A 995 24.69 8.74 -12.94
CA VAL A 995 24.92 8.07 -11.65
C VAL A 995 25.37 6.65 -11.99
N ILE A 996 26.55 6.25 -11.53
CA ILE A 996 27.23 5.00 -11.92
C ILE A 996 27.46 4.17 -10.65
N VAL A 997 26.82 3.00 -10.56
CA VAL A 997 26.72 2.24 -9.30
C VAL A 997 26.93 0.75 -9.48
N LYS A 998 27.06 -0.01 -8.38
CA LYS A 998 27.01 -1.48 -8.45
C LYS A 998 25.58 -1.97 -8.70
N SER A 999 24.60 -1.35 -8.05
CA SER A 999 23.16 -1.61 -8.28
C SER A 999 22.27 -0.46 -7.79
N PHE A 1000 21.06 -0.35 -8.33
CA PHE A 1000 20.05 0.66 -7.97
C PHE A 1000 18.82 0.04 -7.28
N ALA A 1001 18.14 0.86 -6.47
CA ALA A 1001 16.74 0.61 -6.10
C ALA A 1001 15.78 1.03 -7.24
N ARG A 1002 14.73 0.22 -7.50
CA ARG A 1002 13.83 0.34 -8.68
C ARG A 1002 13.27 1.75 -8.92
N ILE A 1003 12.70 2.37 -7.89
CA ILE A 1003 12.01 3.67 -8.04
C ILE A 1003 13.02 4.76 -8.38
N HIS A 1004 14.18 4.76 -7.72
CA HIS A 1004 15.21 5.76 -7.97
C HIS A 1004 15.83 5.64 -9.37
N GLU A 1005 16.09 4.41 -9.84
CA GLU A 1005 16.52 4.18 -11.24
C GLU A 1005 15.51 4.77 -12.24
N THR A 1006 14.21 4.55 -12.00
CA THR A 1006 13.12 5.06 -12.85
C THR A 1006 13.07 6.59 -12.83
N ASN A 1007 13.17 7.19 -11.64
CA ASN A 1007 13.20 8.64 -11.46
C ASN A 1007 14.39 9.29 -12.21
N LEU A 1008 15.59 8.69 -12.16
CA LEU A 1008 16.76 9.18 -12.92
C LEU A 1008 16.49 9.19 -14.43
N LYS A 1009 15.91 8.12 -15.00
CA LYS A 1009 15.52 8.06 -16.42
C LYS A 1009 14.46 9.12 -16.77
N LYS A 1010 13.44 9.28 -15.92
CA LYS A 1010 12.37 10.28 -16.09
C LYS A 1010 12.92 11.70 -16.17
N GLN A 1011 13.95 12.02 -15.39
CA GLN A 1011 14.61 13.33 -15.42
C GLN A 1011 15.75 13.44 -16.46
N GLY A 1012 15.83 12.48 -17.40
CA GLY A 1012 16.79 12.53 -18.51
C GLY A 1012 18.25 12.35 -18.09
N MET A 1013 18.50 11.70 -16.94
CA MET A 1013 19.84 11.30 -16.51
C MET A 1013 20.18 9.89 -17.00
N LEU A 1014 21.47 9.53 -16.90
CA LEU A 1014 21.98 8.19 -17.19
C LEU A 1014 22.23 7.40 -15.88
N PRO A 1015 21.26 6.59 -15.40
CA PRO A 1015 21.55 5.55 -14.42
C PRO A 1015 22.29 4.40 -15.12
N LEU A 1016 23.54 4.19 -14.72
CA LEU A 1016 24.43 3.18 -15.27
C LEU A 1016 24.92 2.24 -14.16
N THR A 1017 25.18 0.99 -14.51
CA THR A 1017 25.65 -0.04 -13.57
C THR A 1017 26.97 -0.64 -14.04
N PHE A 1018 27.90 -0.92 -13.14
CA PHE A 1018 29.13 -1.63 -13.50
C PHE A 1018 28.82 -3.03 -14.01
N ALA A 1019 29.37 -3.42 -15.17
CA ALA A 1019 29.27 -4.80 -15.66
C ALA A 1019 30.01 -5.79 -14.74
N ASN A 1020 31.08 -5.32 -14.09
CA ASN A 1020 31.77 -5.98 -12.99
C ASN A 1020 31.77 -5.06 -11.76
N PRO A 1021 31.04 -5.37 -10.67
CA PRO A 1021 30.98 -4.52 -9.46
C PRO A 1021 32.33 -4.19 -8.82
N ALA A 1022 33.38 -5.00 -9.03
CA ALA A 1022 34.73 -4.70 -8.56
C ALA A 1022 35.40 -3.53 -9.31
N ASP A 1023 34.88 -3.11 -10.48
CA ASP A 1023 35.38 -1.95 -11.23
C ASP A 1023 35.13 -0.63 -10.51
N TYR A 1024 34.23 -0.60 -9.51
CA TYR A 1024 34.08 0.50 -8.56
C TYR A 1024 35.42 0.86 -7.87
N GLU A 1025 36.29 -0.12 -7.58
CA GLU A 1025 37.59 0.13 -6.96
C GLU A 1025 38.64 0.70 -7.93
N LYS A 1026 38.36 0.69 -9.24
CA LYS A 1026 39.27 1.23 -10.26
C LYS A 1026 39.17 2.75 -10.42
N ILE A 1027 38.20 3.41 -9.79
CA ILE A 1027 37.96 4.85 -9.91
C ILE A 1027 38.37 5.56 -8.61
N ASP A 1028 39.32 6.48 -8.69
CA ASP A 1028 39.71 7.33 -7.56
C ASP A 1028 38.83 8.61 -7.55
N PRO A 1029 38.54 9.23 -6.38
CA PRO A 1029 37.65 10.40 -6.30
C PRO A 1029 38.08 11.62 -7.12
N GLN A 1030 39.37 11.71 -7.47
CA GLN A 1030 39.93 12.80 -8.27
C GLN A 1030 40.17 12.41 -9.74
N ASP A 1031 39.79 11.20 -10.17
CA ASP A 1031 39.83 10.85 -11.58
C ASP A 1031 38.71 11.56 -12.34
N HIS A 1032 39.00 11.94 -13.58
CA HIS A 1032 37.96 12.33 -14.53
C HIS A 1032 37.42 11.11 -15.27
N VAL A 1033 36.22 11.21 -15.80
CA VAL A 1033 35.60 10.14 -16.59
C VAL A 1033 35.05 10.64 -17.92
N SER A 1034 34.95 9.73 -18.90
CA SER A 1034 34.19 9.95 -20.13
C SER A 1034 33.19 8.82 -20.34
N ILE A 1035 31.95 9.15 -20.69
CA ILE A 1035 30.88 8.20 -20.98
C ILE A 1035 30.71 8.15 -22.50
N LEU A 1036 31.28 7.10 -23.10
CA LEU A 1036 31.40 6.94 -24.54
C LEU A 1036 30.33 6.00 -25.12
N GLY A 1037 29.88 6.30 -26.34
CA GLY A 1037 28.92 5.50 -27.09
C GLY A 1037 27.46 5.94 -26.99
N LEU A 1038 27.16 7.09 -26.35
CA LEU A 1038 25.81 7.64 -26.20
C LEU A 1038 25.17 7.99 -27.54
N THR A 1039 26.00 8.40 -28.51
CA THR A 1039 25.62 8.55 -29.94
C THR A 1039 25.00 7.29 -30.57
N THR A 1040 25.28 6.11 -30.01
CA THR A 1040 24.75 4.80 -30.49
C THR A 1040 23.98 4.03 -29.41
N LEU A 1041 23.51 4.74 -28.37
CA LEU A 1041 22.75 4.19 -27.26
C LEU A 1041 21.51 3.44 -27.76
N SER A 1042 21.39 2.17 -27.40
CA SER A 1042 20.36 1.23 -27.85
C SER A 1042 20.10 0.17 -26.76
N PRO A 1043 18.89 -0.39 -26.65
CA PRO A 1043 18.55 -1.33 -25.57
C PRO A 1043 19.49 -2.54 -25.54
N GLY A 1044 19.96 -2.89 -24.33
CA GLY A 1044 20.85 -4.04 -24.12
C GLY A 1044 22.30 -3.86 -24.61
N LYS A 1045 22.67 -2.74 -25.24
CA LYS A 1045 24.04 -2.45 -25.66
C LYS A 1045 24.79 -1.70 -24.54
N PRO A 1046 25.87 -2.26 -23.96
CA PRO A 1046 26.66 -1.55 -22.95
C PRO A 1046 27.33 -0.28 -23.49
N VAL A 1047 27.64 0.65 -22.58
CA VAL A 1047 28.43 1.87 -22.85
C VAL A 1047 29.79 1.77 -22.16
N THR A 1048 30.76 2.59 -22.59
CA THR A 1048 32.12 2.57 -22.03
C THR A 1048 32.33 3.76 -21.11
N LEU A 1049 32.79 3.50 -19.88
CA LEU A 1049 33.34 4.51 -18.98
C LEU A 1049 34.86 4.51 -19.12
N ARG A 1050 35.41 5.54 -19.75
CA ARG A 1050 36.85 5.78 -19.77
C ARG A 1050 37.24 6.59 -18.54
N VAL A 1051 38.01 5.99 -17.64
CA VAL A 1051 38.52 6.63 -16.42
C VAL A 1051 39.90 7.19 -16.71
N HIS A 1052 40.06 8.51 -16.65
CA HIS A 1052 41.33 9.20 -16.86
C HIS A 1052 42.07 9.33 -15.52
N LYS A 1053 43.14 8.55 -15.35
CA LYS A 1053 43.88 8.43 -14.09
C LYS A 1053 44.73 9.66 -13.81
N LYS A 1054 44.28 10.50 -12.88
CA LYS A 1054 44.98 11.74 -12.49
C LYS A 1054 46.40 11.49 -11.96
N SER A 1055 46.60 10.35 -11.33
CA SER A 1055 47.88 9.90 -10.77
C SER A 1055 48.92 9.43 -11.82
N THR A 1056 48.51 9.10 -13.04
CA THR A 1056 49.41 8.48 -14.04
C THR A 1056 49.30 9.02 -15.46
N GLY A 1057 48.27 9.83 -15.78
CA GLY A 1057 47.97 10.30 -17.13
C GLY A 1057 47.51 9.20 -18.11
N LYS A 1058 47.31 7.97 -17.62
CA LYS A 1058 46.75 6.85 -18.41
C LYS A 1058 45.22 6.83 -18.30
N HIS A 1059 44.57 6.02 -19.13
CA HIS A 1059 43.15 5.73 -18.97
C HIS A 1059 42.89 4.22 -18.79
N VAL A 1060 41.74 3.91 -18.20
CA VAL A 1060 41.18 2.55 -18.07
C VAL A 1060 39.75 2.57 -18.57
N ASP A 1061 39.43 1.71 -19.53
CA ASP A 1061 38.06 1.56 -20.04
C ASP A 1061 37.32 0.48 -19.23
N ILE A 1062 36.14 0.84 -18.73
CA ILE A 1062 35.23 0.02 -17.92
C ILE A 1062 33.91 -0.14 -18.68
N THR A 1063 33.34 -1.35 -18.68
CA THR A 1063 32.02 -1.60 -19.30
C THR A 1063 30.90 -1.28 -18.33
N LEU A 1064 29.95 -0.44 -18.76
CA LEU A 1064 28.74 -0.11 -18.01
C LEU A 1064 27.48 -0.63 -18.71
N ASN A 1065 26.62 -1.29 -17.93
CA ASN A 1065 25.31 -1.76 -18.33
C ASN A 1065 24.22 -0.73 -18.00
N HIS A 1066 23.11 -0.80 -18.73
CA HIS A 1066 21.91 -0.02 -18.44
C HIS A 1066 20.63 -0.81 -18.73
N THR A 1067 19.50 -0.40 -18.16
CA THR A 1067 18.20 -1.07 -18.35
C THR A 1067 17.21 -0.26 -19.22
N PHE A 1068 17.69 0.76 -19.94
CA PHE A 1068 16.88 1.54 -20.87
C PHE A 1068 16.22 0.69 -21.98
N ASN A 1069 14.95 0.97 -22.27
CA ASN A 1069 14.27 0.61 -23.52
C ASN A 1069 14.23 1.81 -24.50
N GLU A 1070 13.73 1.64 -25.72
CA GLU A 1070 13.66 2.72 -26.73
C GLU A 1070 12.87 3.96 -26.26
N GLY A 1071 11.75 3.76 -25.55
CA GLY A 1071 10.94 4.86 -25.01
C GLY A 1071 11.74 5.69 -24.00
N GLN A 1072 12.43 5.02 -23.08
CA GLN A 1072 13.26 5.62 -22.05
C GLN A 1072 14.51 6.32 -22.65
N ILE A 1073 15.09 5.78 -23.74
CA ILE A 1073 16.15 6.46 -24.51
C ILE A 1073 15.63 7.77 -25.12
N SER A 1074 14.37 7.81 -25.56
CA SER A 1074 13.76 9.04 -26.08
C SER A 1074 13.59 10.12 -25.00
N TRP A 1075 13.36 9.72 -23.73
CA TRP A 1075 13.31 10.65 -22.59
C TRP A 1075 14.67 11.28 -22.31
N PHE A 1076 15.75 10.47 -22.30
CA PHE A 1076 17.13 10.97 -22.20
C PHE A 1076 17.45 11.98 -23.32
N LYS A 1077 17.17 11.61 -24.58
CA LYS A 1077 17.41 12.48 -25.75
C LYS A 1077 16.64 13.81 -25.66
N ALA A 1078 15.38 13.77 -25.18
CA ALA A 1078 14.56 14.96 -24.97
C ALA A 1078 14.98 15.82 -23.76
N GLY A 1079 15.85 15.30 -22.87
CA GLY A 1079 16.29 15.95 -21.63
C GLY A 1079 15.42 15.64 -20.40
N SER A 1080 14.21 15.11 -20.61
CA SER A 1080 13.34 14.47 -19.62
C SER A 1080 12.15 13.78 -20.31
N ALA A 1081 11.42 12.93 -19.58
CA ALA A 1081 10.15 12.37 -20.03
C ALA A 1081 9.06 13.45 -20.18
N LEU A 1082 9.07 14.46 -19.28
CA LEU A 1082 8.15 15.59 -19.35
C LEU A 1082 8.36 16.43 -20.62
N ASN A 1083 9.61 16.66 -21.02
CA ASN A 1083 9.93 17.35 -22.28
C ASN A 1083 9.40 16.56 -23.49
N LYS A 1084 9.51 15.23 -23.47
CA LYS A 1084 8.97 14.35 -24.52
C LYS A 1084 7.44 14.44 -24.56
N MET A 1085 6.78 14.37 -23.40
CA MET A 1085 5.33 14.49 -23.25
C MET A 1085 4.79 15.83 -23.73
N ALA A 1086 5.41 16.94 -23.32
CA ALA A 1086 5.01 18.29 -23.72
C ALA A 1086 5.17 18.50 -25.23
N LYS A 1087 6.26 17.98 -25.82
CA LYS A 1087 6.44 18.00 -27.28
C LYS A 1087 5.33 17.21 -27.99
N GLU A 1088 5.04 15.99 -27.55
CA GLU A 1088 3.98 15.18 -28.16
C GLU A 1088 2.57 15.78 -27.97
N ALA A 1089 2.33 16.48 -26.87
CA ALA A 1089 1.07 17.21 -26.67
C ALA A 1089 0.96 18.39 -27.63
N ALA A 1090 2.04 19.14 -27.85
CA ALA A 1090 2.10 20.23 -28.84
C ALA A 1090 2.01 19.72 -30.29
N ASP A 1091 2.63 18.59 -30.62
CA ASP A 1091 2.56 17.96 -31.94
C ASP A 1091 1.15 17.40 -32.27
N ARG A 1092 0.27 17.25 -31.26
CA ARG A 1092 -1.12 16.77 -31.40
C ARG A 1092 -2.18 17.90 -31.45
N ALA A 1093 -1.83 19.13 -31.12
CA ALA A 1093 -2.74 20.27 -30.97
C ALA A 1093 -2.82 21.14 -32.24
#